data_AF-A0A6P1ZT06-F1
#
_entry.id   AF-A0A6P1ZT06-F1
#
_cell.length_a   1.000
_cell.length_b   1.000
_cell.length_c   1.000
_cell.angle_alpha   90.00
_cell.angle_beta   90.00
_cell.angle_gamma   90.00
#
_symmetry.space_group_name_H-M   'P 1'
#
loop_
_entity.id
_entity.type
_entity.pdbx_description
1 polymer ?
#
loop_
_entity_poly.entity_id
_entity_poly.type
_entity_poly.pdbx_seq_one_letter_code
_entity_poly.pdbx_strand_id
1 'polypeptide(L)'
;MTSTVIDRVWEILGWVFVLNGEAFRKVTTLPGGLTLAITVVLLAQLSLAIGQSIILFLNRVQPVRFIWSLLVSTILSLFEFLFLVFSTWLICLLPWSIYLPFTTLLTVLGLGYAPLLFSFLGALPYLGLPLLRILSIWNLLAMVVGFSAVANIGAGFSFGYVAFGWFVKELLEKTIGQPIAHLGKTIADRVAGVNLSANREELLGSRGSALGTVPLPLVRASQTTLPEVQDLIQASDRSHSQTAQTLAVQPTPATTVTTPGTHAVGRFVHLTQQAHKIPQPIKLLLSLLGLIVLFVVVGLLLRPIRSGVFGWYETLPRFSRLIFDLGWIGVIAIVFSGLLAPFETLGWWAGWFGEPVDKTQITSTLADPQQPNQFSRYIVYLDGVGQSGEEYTPDVEDFLTVLTNSLPQDIKLVRGLMMYSVLNKPLDEDRPLAFLWKLADNWRWDNPTALLGMLVNLRNVLIVAVSADQRYGPIYNRGIAQVLYNGLVAQGYQLGSATPITLIGYSGGGQMAVASAPYLRQALKAPIDVVSLGGVMSANNNFLQLEHLYHLIGDQDVVQRFGLIMFPGRWKILPLSYWNRAERKGKISILSVGNVGHQVPGGYMDPEEFLPDGRSNLQHTVEIILRILTGNLLQAGQNFPVKLSNYARYKQAAFNGPAYYPLNQTVDLHQYQAIAPWMGRLILPHREARQVIKGVLFEVHHTPGNYEHLVGKTVQLRWVDTPFVKHLRQVATHDVHFSADAEYSSKYDGLIHPERLNHWQQVDPLESLAGSHPTDDIVVLLNEPVEVEESGGESLETWTSSDATTTLSYFPISLRIHSQPVQITGRFYALVKFVQPIPNTDQFRVVHFNPTSREFNGSQEVVRLPEVLMAATQDSSPSTSRDLEKSALNETGWYIYGAKDTQGRFVVQSLQPRALFRLQPGEVVFGKKASYRYIRNRCWADMKAQKGRISSVLCTAKKHNSPPAIQNAINNWQEGDRALLIHVYGGIGGEKAEPAASTPIYFGHFALGLAQVIREPLSDELRFDLRYHQVYTHNTDGLIAGTFHWSRYMGDRQFGWVGSRPVCDILIKHDAVSGYYNFASGQQSLLDLIMLQLEVMTSRYRIGDGTGGTYVGFANNCVQDSNQALFTSLHQMQRQVRANVDALHRWSEHHPEQTLRFRETLTLGKELKLELQPLGGSKSSWEQNQYNLGSTLEDQPIRNLIMGLGSWRTMLPRLASDTLVKIFLDHGATVWVLRTNQIGGYDPDIEPIAPITL
;
A
#
# COMPACT_ATOMS: atom_id res chain seq x y z
N MET A 1 15.03 -20.08 -68.87
CA MET A 1 15.38 -20.37 -67.46
C MET A 1 14.21 -19.97 -66.59
N THR A 2 13.44 -20.93 -66.08
CA THR A 2 12.32 -20.68 -65.16
C THR A 2 12.88 -20.19 -63.83
N SER A 3 12.66 -18.92 -63.46
CA SER A 3 13.12 -18.39 -62.18
C SER A 3 12.49 -19.21 -61.05
N THR A 4 13.32 -19.84 -60.23
CA THR A 4 12.84 -20.69 -59.14
C THR A 4 12.38 -19.82 -57.97
N VAL A 5 11.53 -20.37 -57.08
CA VAL A 5 11.15 -19.67 -55.83
C VAL A 5 12.39 -19.24 -55.03
N ILE A 6 13.48 -20.03 -55.08
CA ILE A 6 14.75 -19.80 -54.39
C ILE A 6 15.41 -18.48 -54.83
N ASP A 7 15.34 -18.14 -56.11
CA ASP A 7 15.97 -16.93 -56.67
C ASP A 7 15.25 -15.63 -56.27
N ARG A 8 13.97 -15.74 -55.87
CA ARG A 8 13.09 -14.60 -55.54
C ARG A 8 12.62 -14.58 -54.07
N VAL A 9 13.11 -15.46 -53.20
CA VAL A 9 12.67 -15.53 -51.79
C VAL A 9 12.78 -14.18 -51.08
N TRP A 10 13.92 -13.49 -51.23
CA TRP A 10 14.15 -12.22 -50.55
C TRP A 10 13.27 -11.08 -51.11
N GLU A 11 12.98 -11.11 -52.42
CA GLU A 11 12.05 -10.18 -53.07
C GLU A 11 10.61 -10.38 -52.54
N ILE A 12 10.14 -11.64 -52.50
CA ILE A 12 8.81 -12.00 -52.00
C ILE A 12 8.65 -11.63 -50.53
N LEU A 13 9.62 -11.96 -49.68
CA LEU A 13 9.58 -11.59 -48.26
C LEU A 13 9.60 -10.06 -48.09
N GLY A 14 10.42 -9.34 -48.84
CA GLY A 14 10.45 -7.88 -48.83
C GLY A 14 9.09 -7.25 -49.18
N TRP A 15 8.37 -7.80 -50.16
CA TRP A 15 7.03 -7.31 -50.51
C TRP A 15 5.97 -7.64 -49.45
N VAL A 16 6.09 -8.76 -48.75
CA VAL A 16 5.24 -9.08 -47.60
C VAL A 16 5.46 -8.09 -46.46
N PHE A 17 6.70 -7.67 -46.21
CA PHE A 17 7.02 -6.66 -45.19
C PHE A 17 6.36 -5.31 -45.44
N VAL A 18 6.25 -4.90 -46.70
CA VAL A 18 5.56 -3.65 -47.10
C VAL A 18 4.06 -3.87 -47.32
N LEU A 19 3.52 -5.04 -46.92
CA LEU A 19 2.10 -5.40 -47.02
C LEU A 19 1.57 -5.30 -48.46
N ASN A 20 2.37 -5.70 -49.46
CA ASN A 20 1.95 -5.71 -50.86
C ASN A 20 1.15 -6.98 -51.19
N GLY A 21 -0.14 -6.81 -51.50
CA GLY A 21 -1.06 -7.90 -51.86
C GLY A 21 -0.65 -8.73 -53.09
N GLU A 22 0.21 -8.20 -53.98
CA GLU A 22 0.74 -8.99 -55.10
C GLU A 22 1.64 -10.14 -54.65
N ALA A 23 2.37 -9.98 -53.54
CA ALA A 23 3.28 -11.02 -53.04
C ALA A 23 2.50 -12.29 -52.68
N PHE A 24 1.35 -12.12 -52.02
CA PHE A 24 0.46 -13.21 -51.63
C PHE A 24 -0.22 -13.87 -52.83
N ARG A 25 -0.57 -13.12 -53.88
CA ARG A 25 -1.10 -13.71 -55.12
C ARG A 25 -0.03 -14.51 -55.87
N LYS A 26 1.15 -13.92 -56.07
CA LYS A 26 2.26 -14.56 -56.80
C LYS A 26 2.76 -15.83 -56.11
N VAL A 27 2.83 -15.87 -54.78
CA VAL A 27 3.31 -17.06 -54.07
C VAL A 27 2.39 -18.28 -54.27
N THR A 28 1.08 -18.06 -54.42
CA THR A 28 0.12 -19.16 -54.63
C THR A 28 0.19 -19.79 -56.02
N THR A 29 0.79 -19.10 -56.99
CA THR A 29 0.94 -19.57 -58.38
C THR A 29 2.33 -20.11 -58.70
N LEU A 30 3.32 -19.92 -57.82
CA LEU A 30 4.70 -20.34 -58.05
C LEU A 30 4.95 -21.80 -57.63
N PRO A 31 5.66 -22.60 -58.44
CA PRO A 31 6.11 -23.94 -58.04
C PRO A 31 7.01 -23.88 -56.79
N GLY A 32 6.53 -24.42 -55.66
CA GLY A 32 7.23 -24.39 -54.37
C GLY A 32 6.75 -23.31 -53.38
N GLY A 33 5.69 -22.55 -53.68
CA GLY A 33 5.13 -21.53 -52.78
C GLY A 33 4.66 -22.08 -51.43
N LEU A 34 4.04 -23.28 -51.41
CA LEU A 34 3.65 -23.96 -50.17
C LEU A 34 4.85 -24.31 -49.29
N THR A 35 5.93 -24.83 -49.90
CA THR A 35 7.18 -25.17 -49.20
C THR A 35 7.77 -23.92 -48.56
N LEU A 36 7.82 -22.81 -49.30
CA LEU A 36 8.28 -21.52 -48.77
C LEU A 36 7.43 -21.07 -47.56
N ALA A 37 6.10 -21.14 -47.65
CA ALA A 37 5.21 -20.74 -46.55
C ALA A 37 5.44 -21.57 -45.28
N ILE A 38 5.57 -22.90 -45.40
CA ILE A 38 5.85 -23.78 -44.26
C ILE A 38 7.25 -23.47 -43.67
N THR A 39 8.25 -23.26 -44.51
CA THR A 39 9.60 -22.88 -44.05
C THR A 39 9.60 -21.54 -43.32
N VAL A 40 8.85 -20.55 -43.81
CA VAL A 40 8.69 -19.24 -43.15
C VAL A 40 8.06 -19.41 -41.77
N VAL A 41 6.99 -20.20 -41.64
CA VAL A 41 6.36 -20.47 -40.34
C VAL A 41 7.34 -21.15 -39.39
N LEU A 42 8.05 -22.19 -39.81
CA LEU A 42 9.02 -22.88 -38.95
C LEU A 42 10.15 -21.96 -38.47
N LEU A 43 10.72 -21.16 -39.38
CA LEU A 43 11.77 -20.21 -39.02
C LEU A 43 11.25 -19.07 -38.13
N ALA A 44 10.03 -18.61 -38.37
CA ALA A 44 9.38 -17.59 -37.53
C ALA A 44 9.11 -18.11 -36.12
N GLN A 45 8.65 -19.36 -35.98
CA GLN A 45 8.42 -19.97 -34.68
C GLN A 45 9.71 -20.28 -33.95
N LEU A 46 10.78 -20.68 -34.65
CA LEU A 46 12.11 -20.82 -34.06
C LEU A 46 12.64 -19.47 -33.56
N SER A 47 12.48 -18.42 -34.37
CA SER A 47 12.83 -17.04 -34.03
C SER A 47 12.08 -16.55 -32.79
N LEU A 48 10.78 -16.86 -32.69
CA LEU A 48 9.95 -16.53 -31.53
C LEU A 48 10.36 -17.31 -30.28
N ALA A 49 10.65 -18.61 -30.42
CA ALA A 49 11.16 -19.44 -29.33
C ALA A 49 12.50 -18.92 -28.80
N ILE A 50 13.39 -18.45 -29.67
CA ILE A 50 14.64 -17.78 -29.28
C ILE A 50 14.35 -16.48 -28.53
N GLY A 51 13.46 -15.63 -29.06
CA GLY A 51 13.06 -14.37 -28.43
C GLY A 51 12.41 -14.53 -27.05
N GLN A 52 11.81 -15.68 -26.77
CA GLN A 52 11.16 -16.04 -25.52
C GLN A 52 11.94 -17.05 -24.67
N SER A 53 13.19 -17.36 -25.06
CA SER A 53 14.00 -18.42 -24.45
C SER A 53 14.31 -18.23 -22.96
N ILE A 54 14.06 -17.04 -22.39
CA ILE A 54 14.18 -16.74 -20.96
C ILE A 54 13.44 -17.75 -20.07
N ILE A 55 12.29 -18.28 -20.51
CA ILE A 55 11.50 -19.26 -19.73
C ILE A 55 12.32 -20.53 -19.47
N LEU A 56 13.14 -20.96 -20.43
CA LEU A 56 14.00 -22.13 -20.28
C LEU A 56 15.13 -21.85 -19.27
N PHE A 57 15.69 -20.64 -19.27
CA PHE A 57 16.67 -20.22 -18.26
C PHE A 57 16.06 -20.13 -16.86
N LEU A 58 14.85 -19.59 -16.74
CA LEU A 58 14.13 -19.49 -15.46
C LEU A 58 13.94 -20.87 -14.81
N ASN A 59 13.67 -21.89 -15.62
CA ASN A 59 13.52 -23.28 -15.20
C ASN A 59 14.88 -24.03 -15.06
N ARG A 60 16.02 -23.34 -15.16
CA ARG A 60 17.39 -23.91 -15.08
C ARG A 60 17.63 -25.09 -16.03
N VAL A 61 17.12 -25.01 -17.26
CA VAL A 61 17.34 -26.04 -18.27
C VAL A 61 18.83 -26.13 -18.62
N GLN A 62 19.36 -27.34 -18.72
CA GLN A 62 20.77 -27.60 -19.04
C GLN A 62 21.11 -27.22 -20.50
N PRO A 63 22.34 -26.78 -20.84
CA PRO A 63 22.68 -26.26 -22.16
C PRO A 63 22.33 -27.18 -23.35
N VAL A 64 22.55 -28.50 -23.22
CA VAL A 64 22.23 -29.45 -24.30
C VAL A 64 20.71 -29.61 -24.47
N ARG A 65 19.95 -29.61 -23.36
CA ARG A 65 18.49 -29.72 -23.37
C ARG A 65 17.83 -28.44 -23.88
N PHE A 66 18.46 -27.30 -23.68
CA PHE A 66 17.99 -26.00 -24.15
C PHE A 66 17.77 -25.98 -25.67
N ILE A 67 18.72 -26.49 -26.46
CA ILE A 67 18.60 -26.55 -27.93
C ILE A 67 17.44 -27.47 -28.35
N TRP A 68 17.32 -28.64 -27.72
CA TRP A 68 16.22 -29.56 -28.00
C TRP A 68 14.86 -28.98 -27.60
N SER A 69 14.77 -28.26 -26.48
CA SER A 69 13.56 -27.58 -26.04
C SER A 69 13.11 -26.50 -27.03
N LEU A 70 14.06 -25.74 -27.63
CA LEU A 70 13.74 -24.76 -28.66
C LEU A 70 13.17 -25.44 -29.93
N LEU A 71 13.79 -26.52 -30.38
CA LEU A 71 13.33 -27.28 -31.56
C LEU A 71 11.94 -27.89 -31.33
N VAL A 72 11.72 -28.50 -30.18
CA VAL A 72 10.42 -29.10 -29.82
C VAL A 72 9.35 -28.03 -29.69
N SER A 73 9.65 -26.89 -29.05
CA SER A 73 8.70 -25.77 -28.96
C SER A 73 8.33 -25.25 -30.34
N THR A 74 9.30 -25.12 -31.25
CA THR A 74 9.07 -24.72 -32.65
C THR A 74 8.11 -25.67 -33.36
N ILE A 75 8.29 -26.98 -33.18
CA ILE A 75 7.43 -28.01 -33.79
C ILE A 75 6.03 -27.97 -33.18
N LEU A 76 5.91 -27.83 -31.86
CA LEU A 76 4.61 -27.73 -31.19
C LEU A 76 3.82 -26.51 -31.66
N SER A 77 4.48 -25.35 -31.83
CA SER A 77 3.86 -24.13 -32.33
C SER A 77 3.47 -24.17 -33.82
N LEU A 78 3.95 -25.17 -34.59
CA LEU A 78 3.43 -25.42 -35.94
C LEU A 78 1.99 -25.93 -35.90
N PHE A 79 1.62 -26.73 -34.90
CA PHE A 79 0.24 -27.21 -34.74
C PHE A 79 -0.72 -26.06 -34.45
N GLU A 80 -0.32 -25.08 -33.64
CA GLU A 80 -1.12 -23.87 -33.38
C GLU A 80 -1.42 -23.09 -34.66
N PHE A 81 -0.44 -22.98 -35.56
CA PHE A 81 -0.62 -22.39 -36.89
C PHE A 81 -1.60 -23.23 -37.75
N LEU A 82 -1.43 -24.55 -37.78
CA LEU A 82 -2.34 -25.43 -38.51
C LEU A 82 -3.78 -25.35 -37.98
N PHE A 83 -3.96 -25.21 -36.67
CA PHE A 83 -5.27 -24.97 -36.06
C PHE A 83 -5.87 -23.64 -36.51
N LEU A 84 -5.08 -22.56 -36.59
CA LEU A 84 -5.53 -21.27 -37.10
C LEU A 84 -5.96 -21.35 -38.58
N VAL A 85 -5.19 -22.04 -39.42
CA VAL A 85 -5.53 -22.23 -40.84
C VAL A 85 -6.80 -23.06 -40.97
N PHE A 86 -6.90 -24.15 -40.21
CA PHE A 86 -8.07 -25.03 -40.21
C PHE A 86 -9.33 -24.31 -39.73
N SER A 87 -9.26 -23.55 -38.63
CA SER A 87 -10.39 -22.79 -38.11
C SER A 87 -10.84 -21.71 -39.09
N THR A 88 -9.91 -21.02 -39.74
CA THR A 88 -10.21 -20.01 -40.76
C THR A 88 -10.83 -20.65 -42.00
N TRP A 89 -10.35 -21.83 -42.39
CA TRP A 89 -10.90 -22.60 -43.51
C TRP A 89 -12.33 -23.10 -43.24
N LEU A 90 -12.65 -23.55 -42.02
CA LEU A 90 -14.02 -23.94 -41.66
C LEU A 90 -15.04 -22.83 -41.89
N ILE A 91 -14.65 -21.56 -41.67
CA ILE A 91 -15.51 -20.40 -41.93
C ILE A 91 -15.72 -20.23 -43.44
N CYS A 92 -14.71 -20.52 -44.25
CA CYS A 92 -14.77 -20.47 -45.72
C CYS A 92 -15.68 -21.56 -46.31
N LEU A 93 -16.08 -22.56 -45.52
CA LEU A 93 -17.04 -23.61 -45.93
C LEU A 93 -18.50 -23.24 -45.67
N LEU A 94 -18.77 -22.16 -44.94
CA LEU A 94 -20.15 -21.76 -44.64
C LEU A 94 -20.87 -21.28 -45.92
N PRO A 95 -22.18 -21.52 -46.07
CA PRO A 95 -22.92 -21.25 -47.32
C PRO A 95 -22.91 -19.79 -47.76
N TRP A 96 -22.73 -18.86 -46.81
CA TRP A 96 -22.69 -17.41 -47.01
C TRP A 96 -21.27 -16.85 -47.08
N SER A 97 -20.27 -17.70 -47.27
CA SER A 97 -18.86 -17.38 -47.16
C SER A 97 -18.10 -17.54 -48.48
N ILE A 98 -16.87 -17.04 -48.54
CA ILE A 98 -16.00 -17.16 -49.71
C ILE A 98 -15.28 -18.49 -49.66
N TYR A 99 -15.37 -19.25 -50.75
CA TYR A 99 -14.65 -20.51 -50.87
C TYR A 99 -13.19 -20.26 -51.24
N LEU A 100 -12.28 -20.69 -50.35
CA LEU A 100 -10.85 -20.74 -50.62
C LEU A 100 -10.32 -22.17 -50.40
N PRO A 101 -9.48 -22.70 -51.30
CA PRO A 101 -8.82 -23.98 -51.07
C PRO A 101 -7.95 -23.94 -49.81
N PHE A 102 -7.94 -25.03 -49.04
CA PHE A 102 -7.14 -25.14 -47.82
C PHE A 102 -5.65 -24.87 -48.07
N THR A 103 -5.09 -25.38 -49.17
CA THR A 103 -3.68 -25.18 -49.56
C THR A 103 -3.35 -23.72 -49.88
N THR A 104 -4.29 -23.01 -50.49
CA THR A 104 -4.18 -21.57 -50.75
C THR A 104 -4.15 -20.79 -49.43
N LEU A 105 -5.05 -21.13 -48.51
CA LEU A 105 -5.16 -20.49 -47.20
C LEU A 105 -3.93 -20.76 -46.32
N LEU A 106 -3.43 -21.99 -46.35
CA LEU A 106 -2.19 -22.43 -45.71
C LEU A 106 -0.96 -21.67 -46.24
N THR A 107 -0.89 -21.46 -47.56
CA THR A 107 0.23 -20.73 -48.19
C THR A 107 0.19 -19.24 -47.84
N VAL A 108 -0.99 -18.62 -47.90
CA VAL A 108 -1.18 -17.18 -47.67
C VAL A 108 -0.98 -16.81 -46.21
N LEU A 109 -1.65 -17.51 -45.29
CA LEU A 109 -1.48 -17.26 -43.86
C LEU A 109 -0.07 -17.63 -43.39
N GLY A 110 0.52 -18.70 -43.94
CA GLY A 110 1.90 -19.08 -43.64
C GLY A 110 2.93 -18.04 -44.08
N LEU A 111 2.74 -17.44 -45.26
CA LEU A 111 3.59 -16.32 -45.69
C LEU A 111 3.37 -15.06 -44.82
N GLY A 112 2.17 -14.89 -44.26
CA GLY A 112 1.85 -13.83 -43.29
C GLY A 112 2.73 -13.83 -42.04
N TYR A 113 3.35 -14.98 -41.68
CA TYR A 113 4.29 -15.09 -40.56
C TYR A 113 5.68 -14.48 -40.85
N ALA A 114 5.95 -14.01 -42.06
CA ALA A 114 7.24 -13.40 -42.42
C ALA A 114 7.73 -12.33 -41.43
N PRO A 115 6.89 -11.43 -40.87
CA PRO A 115 7.34 -10.47 -39.86
C PRO A 115 7.92 -11.11 -38.61
N LEU A 116 7.40 -12.26 -38.21
CA LEU A 116 7.86 -12.99 -37.02
C LEU A 116 9.23 -13.66 -37.21
N LEU A 117 9.81 -13.67 -38.42
CA LEU A 117 11.22 -14.04 -38.63
C LEU A 117 12.18 -13.18 -37.79
N PHE A 118 11.76 -11.96 -37.44
CA PHE A 118 12.52 -11.04 -36.58
C PHE A 118 12.24 -11.19 -35.09
N SER A 119 11.44 -12.17 -34.66
CA SER A 119 11.09 -12.35 -33.25
C SER A 119 12.28 -12.65 -32.34
N PHE A 120 13.42 -13.10 -32.87
CA PHE A 120 14.67 -13.25 -32.12
C PHE A 120 15.16 -11.92 -31.53
N LEU A 121 14.84 -10.78 -32.16
CA LEU A 121 15.07 -9.43 -31.60
C LEU A 121 14.26 -9.20 -30.32
N GLY A 122 13.26 -10.02 -30.07
CA GLY A 122 12.58 -10.11 -28.78
C GLY A 122 13.54 -10.37 -27.63
N ALA A 123 14.66 -11.06 -27.84
CA ALA A 123 15.66 -11.28 -26.79
C ALA A 123 16.49 -10.04 -26.43
N LEU A 124 16.38 -8.93 -27.20
CA LEU A 124 17.06 -7.68 -26.85
C LEU A 124 16.53 -7.13 -25.51
N PRO A 125 17.41 -6.68 -24.60
CA PRO A 125 17.00 -6.08 -23.36
C PRO A 125 16.25 -4.76 -23.60
N TYR A 126 15.19 -4.56 -22.84
CA TYR A 126 14.25 -3.44 -22.86
C TYR A 126 13.42 -3.29 -24.16
N LEU A 127 14.08 -3.18 -25.32
CA LEU A 127 13.43 -2.98 -26.62
C LEU A 127 12.73 -4.23 -27.18
N GLY A 128 13.12 -5.43 -26.73
CA GLY A 128 12.59 -6.67 -27.28
C GLY A 128 11.09 -6.85 -27.11
N LEU A 129 10.51 -6.48 -25.96
CA LEU A 129 9.06 -6.58 -25.73
C LEU A 129 8.24 -5.66 -26.64
N PRO A 130 8.54 -4.34 -26.75
CA PRO A 130 7.91 -3.49 -27.76
C PRO A 130 8.05 -4.03 -29.19
N LEU A 131 9.23 -4.50 -29.58
CA LEU A 131 9.47 -5.06 -30.91
C LEU A 131 8.59 -6.29 -31.17
N LEU A 132 8.50 -7.23 -30.23
CA LEU A 132 7.60 -8.40 -30.36
C LEU A 132 6.14 -7.99 -30.54
N ARG A 133 5.67 -6.94 -29.85
CA ARG A 133 4.31 -6.42 -30.01
C ARG A 133 4.10 -5.84 -31.41
N ILE A 134 5.05 -5.04 -31.89
CA ILE A 134 5.00 -4.47 -33.25
C ILE A 134 4.97 -5.59 -34.29
N LEU A 135 5.86 -6.58 -34.18
CA LEU A 135 5.93 -7.72 -35.11
C LEU A 135 4.67 -8.58 -35.08
N SER A 136 4.04 -8.76 -33.91
CA SER A 136 2.77 -9.47 -33.77
C SER A 136 1.62 -8.73 -34.46
N ILE A 137 1.54 -7.41 -34.29
CA ILE A 137 0.57 -6.56 -35.02
C ILE A 137 0.84 -6.64 -36.53
N TRP A 138 2.11 -6.57 -36.94
CA TRP A 138 2.49 -6.65 -38.34
C TRP A 138 2.17 -8.00 -38.97
N ASN A 139 2.35 -9.10 -38.24
CA ASN A 139 1.91 -10.45 -38.63
C ASN A 139 0.40 -10.49 -38.88
N LEU A 140 -0.40 -9.94 -37.95
CA LEU A 140 -1.85 -9.86 -38.13
C LEU A 140 -2.23 -9.08 -39.39
N LEU A 141 -1.61 -7.92 -39.61
CA LEU A 141 -1.84 -7.11 -40.82
C LEU A 141 -1.44 -7.88 -42.09
N ALA A 142 -0.30 -8.57 -42.08
CA ALA A 142 0.15 -9.39 -43.21
C ALA A 142 -0.84 -10.53 -43.52
N MET A 143 -1.38 -11.21 -42.50
CA MET A 143 -2.41 -12.23 -42.68
C MET A 143 -3.70 -11.65 -43.27
N VAL A 144 -4.16 -10.49 -42.81
CA VAL A 144 -5.37 -9.82 -43.30
C VAL A 144 -5.21 -9.36 -44.75
N VAL A 145 -4.08 -8.75 -45.09
CA VAL A 145 -3.75 -8.32 -46.45
C VAL A 145 -3.61 -9.51 -47.39
N GLY A 146 -2.95 -10.57 -46.94
CA GLY A 146 -2.83 -11.80 -47.71
C GLY A 146 -4.18 -12.44 -48.01
N PHE A 147 -5.04 -12.58 -46.99
CA PHE A 147 -6.39 -13.11 -47.17
C PHE A 147 -7.20 -12.23 -48.12
N SER A 148 -7.18 -10.91 -47.94
CA SER A 148 -7.82 -9.93 -48.82
C SER A 148 -7.40 -10.08 -50.28
N ALA A 149 -6.10 -10.20 -50.53
CA ALA A 149 -5.55 -10.27 -51.88
C ALA A 149 -5.97 -11.53 -52.66
N VAL A 150 -6.22 -12.64 -51.97
CA VAL A 150 -6.58 -13.93 -52.58
C VAL A 150 -8.08 -14.18 -52.57
N ALA A 151 -8.82 -13.69 -51.56
CA ALA A 151 -10.28 -13.72 -51.51
C ALA A 151 -10.96 -12.61 -52.33
N ASN A 152 -10.21 -11.60 -52.78
CA ASN A 152 -10.68 -10.44 -53.52
C ASN A 152 -11.82 -9.66 -52.80
N ILE A 153 -11.63 -9.42 -51.51
CA ILE A 153 -12.59 -8.69 -50.65
C ILE A 153 -11.94 -7.52 -49.91
N GLY A 154 -12.76 -6.62 -49.35
CA GLY A 154 -12.26 -5.50 -48.56
C GLY A 154 -11.53 -5.96 -47.28
N ALA A 155 -10.48 -5.21 -46.89
CA ALA A 155 -9.64 -5.54 -45.73
C ALA A 155 -10.42 -5.66 -44.40
N GLY A 156 -11.52 -4.92 -44.23
CA GLY A 156 -12.39 -5.02 -43.06
C GLY A 156 -13.10 -6.37 -42.93
N PHE A 157 -13.57 -6.94 -44.05
CA PHE A 157 -14.15 -8.29 -44.06
C PHE A 157 -13.06 -9.34 -43.82
N SER A 158 -11.89 -9.21 -44.46
CA SER A 158 -10.74 -10.10 -44.22
C SER A 158 -10.28 -10.12 -42.77
N PHE A 159 -10.29 -8.96 -42.09
CA PHE A 159 -10.01 -8.89 -40.66
C PHE A 159 -11.02 -9.73 -39.85
N GLY A 160 -12.31 -9.66 -40.18
CA GLY A 160 -13.35 -10.48 -39.56
C GLY A 160 -13.09 -11.98 -39.71
N TYR A 161 -12.67 -12.44 -40.89
CA TYR A 161 -12.31 -13.84 -41.13
C TYR A 161 -11.13 -14.32 -40.29
N VAL A 162 -10.04 -13.56 -40.26
CA VAL A 162 -8.84 -13.91 -39.48
C VAL A 162 -9.12 -13.84 -37.98
N ALA A 163 -9.85 -12.81 -37.51
CA ALA A 163 -10.20 -12.64 -36.11
C ALA A 163 -11.16 -13.73 -35.60
N PHE A 164 -12.17 -14.10 -36.41
CA PHE A 164 -13.09 -15.18 -36.06
C PHE A 164 -12.39 -16.54 -36.13
N GLY A 165 -11.49 -16.76 -37.10
CA GLY A 165 -10.62 -17.94 -37.15
C GLY A 165 -9.76 -18.08 -35.90
N TRP A 166 -9.20 -16.98 -35.41
CA TRP A 166 -8.47 -16.96 -34.13
C TRP A 166 -9.38 -17.24 -32.93
N PHE A 167 -10.58 -16.69 -32.88
CA PHE A 167 -11.55 -16.98 -31.81
C PHE A 167 -11.96 -18.46 -31.77
N VAL A 168 -12.24 -19.05 -32.94
CA VAL A 168 -12.55 -20.48 -33.08
C VAL A 168 -11.35 -21.34 -32.70
N LYS A 169 -10.13 -20.94 -33.06
CA LYS A 169 -8.89 -21.59 -32.62
C LYS A 169 -8.82 -21.65 -31.08
N GLU A 170 -9.01 -20.52 -30.41
CA GLU A 170 -8.98 -20.42 -28.94
C GLU A 170 -10.06 -21.32 -28.28
N LEU A 171 -11.26 -21.37 -28.86
CA LEU A 171 -12.34 -22.24 -28.40
C LEU A 171 -12.00 -23.73 -28.58
N LEU A 172 -11.41 -24.10 -29.73
CA LEU A 172 -11.00 -25.47 -30.02
C LEU A 172 -9.84 -25.92 -29.11
N GLU A 173 -8.85 -25.06 -28.86
CA GLU A 173 -7.75 -25.34 -27.94
C GLU A 173 -8.24 -25.56 -26.50
N LYS A 174 -9.24 -24.79 -26.05
CA LYS A 174 -9.83 -24.91 -24.70
C LYS A 174 -10.81 -26.06 -24.54
N THR A 175 -11.33 -26.65 -25.62
CA THR A 175 -12.33 -27.72 -25.57
C THR A 175 -11.73 -29.07 -26.00
N ILE A 176 -11.54 -29.27 -27.30
CA ILE A 176 -11.13 -30.55 -27.91
C ILE A 176 -9.59 -30.68 -27.96
N GLY A 177 -8.87 -29.57 -27.94
CA GLY A 177 -7.40 -29.51 -28.02
C GLY A 177 -6.66 -29.76 -26.71
N GLN A 178 -7.35 -29.81 -25.55
CA GLN A 178 -6.70 -29.98 -24.25
C GLN A 178 -5.82 -31.25 -24.12
N PRO A 179 -6.23 -32.43 -24.63
CA PRO A 179 -5.38 -33.63 -24.58
C PRO A 179 -4.08 -33.46 -25.39
N ILE A 180 -4.14 -32.77 -26.53
CA ILE A 180 -2.99 -32.49 -27.39
C ILE A 180 -2.06 -31.49 -26.72
N ALA A 181 -2.62 -30.44 -26.11
CA ALA A 181 -1.85 -29.47 -25.33
C ALA A 181 -1.17 -30.11 -24.12
N HIS A 182 -1.84 -31.05 -23.43
CA HIS A 182 -1.26 -31.79 -22.30
C HIS A 182 -0.12 -32.73 -22.73
N LEU A 183 -0.29 -33.40 -23.87
CA LEU A 183 0.76 -34.21 -24.49
C LEU A 183 1.95 -33.34 -24.91
N GLY A 184 1.70 -32.21 -25.56
CA GLY A 184 2.73 -31.23 -25.94
C GLY A 184 3.52 -30.73 -24.74
N LYS A 185 2.84 -30.39 -23.64
CA LYS A 185 3.47 -30.00 -22.37
C LYS A 185 4.33 -31.13 -21.79
N THR A 186 3.84 -32.36 -21.79
CA THR A 186 4.58 -33.53 -21.27
C THR A 186 5.85 -33.80 -22.08
N ILE A 187 5.79 -33.65 -23.41
CA ILE A 187 6.96 -33.76 -24.29
C ILE A 187 7.95 -32.63 -23.98
N ALA A 188 7.47 -31.38 -23.86
CA ALA A 188 8.30 -30.24 -23.54
C ALA A 188 9.00 -30.38 -22.18
N ASP A 189 8.29 -30.82 -21.13
CA ASP A 189 8.82 -31.07 -19.79
C ASP A 189 9.87 -32.19 -19.79
N ARG A 190 9.62 -33.28 -20.54
CA ARG A 190 10.58 -34.40 -20.66
C ARG A 190 11.86 -33.99 -21.38
N VAL A 191 11.75 -33.17 -22.43
CA VAL A 191 12.89 -32.67 -23.22
C VAL A 191 13.69 -31.64 -22.44
N ALA A 192 13.01 -30.71 -21.76
CA ALA A 192 13.63 -29.77 -20.83
C ALA A 192 14.26 -30.48 -19.61
N GLY A 193 13.68 -31.60 -19.21
CA GLY A 193 14.08 -32.42 -18.08
C GLY A 193 13.79 -31.79 -16.72
N VAL A 194 12.87 -30.83 -16.71
CA VAL A 194 12.31 -30.10 -15.56
C VAL A 194 10.85 -29.81 -15.89
N ASN A 195 9.99 -29.69 -14.86
CA ASN A 195 8.62 -29.25 -15.07
C ASN A 195 8.63 -27.76 -15.42
N LEU A 196 8.29 -27.41 -16.66
CA LEU A 196 8.25 -26.03 -17.12
C LEU A 196 7.05 -25.34 -16.47
N SER A 197 7.32 -24.52 -15.45
CA SER A 197 6.29 -23.64 -14.91
C SER A 197 6.10 -22.43 -15.82
N ALA A 198 4.85 -22.16 -16.17
CA ALA A 198 4.45 -20.98 -16.94
C ALA A 198 4.30 -19.73 -16.06
N ASN A 199 4.20 -19.89 -14.73
CA ASN A 199 3.88 -18.80 -13.82
C ASN A 199 5.15 -18.25 -13.15
N ARG A 200 5.54 -17.04 -13.57
CA ARG A 200 6.79 -16.41 -13.19
C ARG A 200 6.83 -15.96 -11.72
N GLU A 201 5.73 -15.44 -11.21
CA GLU A 201 5.64 -14.95 -9.83
C GLU A 201 5.72 -16.10 -8.82
N GLU A 202 5.15 -17.25 -9.17
CA GLU A 202 5.18 -18.47 -8.36
C GLU A 202 6.58 -19.07 -8.27
N LEU A 203 7.36 -19.04 -9.36
CA LEU A 203 8.76 -19.49 -9.38
C LEU A 203 9.70 -18.57 -8.58
N LEU A 204 9.48 -17.25 -8.66
CA LEU A 204 10.27 -16.27 -7.91
C LEU A 204 9.89 -16.23 -6.41
N GLY A 205 8.60 -16.45 -6.09
CA GLY A 205 8.07 -16.47 -4.72
C GLY A 205 8.34 -17.76 -3.94
N SER A 206 8.13 -18.93 -4.54
CA SER A 206 8.32 -20.25 -3.87
C SER A 206 9.77 -20.55 -3.47
N ARG A 207 10.75 -19.90 -4.11
CA ARG A 207 12.19 -20.00 -3.78
C ARG A 207 12.75 -18.71 -3.18
N GLY A 208 11.88 -17.78 -2.79
CA GLY A 208 12.20 -16.39 -2.41
C GLY A 208 12.53 -16.15 -0.93
N SER A 209 12.53 -17.17 -0.06
CA SER A 209 12.76 -16.99 1.39
C SER A 209 14.23 -17.02 1.82
N ALA A 210 15.19 -17.17 0.91
CA ALA A 210 16.58 -17.42 1.24
C ALA A 210 17.56 -16.64 0.35
N LEU A 211 17.90 -15.41 0.74
CA LEU A 211 19.21 -14.82 0.41
C LEU A 211 20.30 -15.31 1.41
N GLY A 212 19.88 -15.92 2.53
CA GLY A 212 20.76 -16.42 3.60
C GLY A 212 20.92 -17.94 3.71
N THR A 213 20.23 -18.77 2.90
CA THR A 213 20.46 -20.23 2.87
C THR A 213 20.76 -20.73 1.45
N VAL A 214 21.89 -21.42 1.32
CA VAL A 214 22.37 -22.05 0.09
C VAL A 214 21.45 -23.23 -0.28
N PRO A 215 21.08 -23.44 -1.56
CA PRO A 215 20.25 -24.58 -1.94
C PRO A 215 21.06 -25.89 -1.85
N LEU A 216 20.65 -26.79 -0.95
CA LEU A 216 21.11 -28.19 -0.95
C LEU A 216 20.60 -28.92 -2.21
N PRO A 217 21.35 -29.92 -2.74
CA PRO A 217 20.87 -30.74 -3.84
C PRO A 217 19.66 -31.58 -3.39
N LEU A 218 18.60 -31.57 -4.21
CA LEU A 218 17.44 -32.45 -4.07
C LEU A 218 17.90 -33.92 -4.09
N VAL A 219 17.93 -34.56 -2.92
CA VAL A 219 17.75 -36.00 -2.83
C VAL A 219 16.33 -36.29 -3.34
N ARG A 220 16.21 -37.19 -4.32
CA ARG A 220 14.93 -37.67 -4.83
C ARG A 220 14.07 -38.16 -3.65
N ALA A 221 13.01 -37.44 -3.34
CA ALA A 221 11.87 -38.00 -2.63
C ALA A 221 11.24 -39.03 -3.57
N SER A 222 11.70 -40.27 -3.47
CA SER A 222 10.99 -41.42 -4.00
C SER A 222 9.65 -41.51 -3.27
N GLN A 223 8.60 -41.74 -4.04
CA GLN A 223 7.24 -41.99 -3.58
C GLN A 223 7.22 -43.07 -2.49
N THR A 224 6.71 -42.74 -1.31
CA THR A 224 6.05 -43.71 -0.43
C THR A 224 4.94 -43.02 0.35
N THR A 225 3.83 -43.73 0.42
CA THR A 225 2.52 -43.42 1.00
C THR A 225 2.56 -43.25 2.53
N LEU A 226 1.69 -42.38 3.07
CA LEU A 226 1.22 -42.40 4.48
C LEU A 226 0.75 -43.82 4.87
N PRO A 227 0.80 -44.28 6.16
CA PRO A 227 0.53 -43.51 7.39
C PRO A 227 1.32 -43.93 8.65
N GLU A 228 2.10 -43.06 9.29
CA GLU A 228 2.76 -43.40 10.59
C GLU A 228 3.10 -42.17 11.46
N VAL A 229 2.29 -41.10 11.35
CA VAL A 229 2.50 -39.83 12.09
C VAL A 229 1.47 -39.65 13.23
N GLN A 230 0.69 -40.69 13.54
CA GLN A 230 -0.29 -40.65 14.64
C GLN A 230 0.21 -41.25 15.96
N ASP A 231 1.37 -41.91 15.99
CA ASP A 231 1.88 -42.60 17.19
C ASP A 231 3.06 -41.90 17.89
N LEU A 232 3.50 -40.72 17.42
CA LEU A 232 4.64 -39.99 17.99
C LEU A 232 4.28 -38.69 18.73
N ILE A 233 2.99 -38.50 19.07
CA ILE A 233 2.51 -37.38 19.90
C ILE A 233 1.93 -37.86 21.26
N GLN A 234 1.95 -39.16 21.54
CA GLN A 234 1.54 -39.72 22.84
C GLN A 234 2.70 -40.46 23.54
N ALA A 235 3.59 -39.71 24.18
CA ALA A 235 4.39 -40.09 25.35
C ALA A 235 5.31 -38.90 25.71
N SER A 236 4.76 -37.86 26.34
CA SER A 236 4.83 -37.64 27.79
C SER A 236 6.24 -37.38 28.33
N ASP A 237 6.44 -36.13 28.75
CA ASP A 237 6.99 -35.73 30.05
C ASP A 237 8.25 -36.43 30.58
N ARG A 238 9.32 -35.65 30.81
CA ARG A 238 9.86 -35.36 32.15
C ARG A 238 11.17 -34.54 32.12
N SER A 239 11.11 -33.36 32.77
CA SER A 239 12.06 -32.77 33.74
C SER A 239 13.59 -32.98 33.65
N HIS A 240 14.33 -31.84 33.73
CA HIS A 240 15.62 -31.58 34.43
C HIS A 240 16.85 -32.48 34.07
N SER A 241 18.14 -32.12 34.15
CA SER A 241 18.95 -30.95 34.54
C SER A 241 20.43 -31.30 34.26
N GLN A 242 21.28 -30.29 34.00
CA GLN A 242 22.68 -30.16 34.46
C GLN A 242 23.80 -31.18 34.06
N THR A 243 24.80 -30.62 33.36
CA THR A 243 26.25 -30.60 33.68
C THR A 243 27.17 -31.79 33.30
N ALA A 244 28.41 -31.39 32.92
CA ALA A 244 29.70 -32.08 32.87
C ALA A 244 30.11 -32.67 31.51
N GLN A 245 31.06 -32.05 30.78
CA GLN A 245 32.55 -32.20 30.92
C GLN A 245 32.99 -33.63 30.56
N THR A 246 34.00 -33.96 29.75
CA THR A 246 35.25 -33.28 29.31
C THR A 246 36.02 -34.26 28.39
N LEU A 247 36.87 -33.72 27.49
CA LEU A 247 38.19 -34.26 27.04
C LEU A 247 38.24 -35.65 26.34
N ALA A 248 39.12 -36.00 25.41
CA ALA A 248 40.10 -35.38 24.51
C ALA A 248 40.76 -36.54 23.71
N VAL A 249 41.50 -36.19 22.65
CA VAL A 249 42.63 -36.94 22.04
C VAL A 249 42.35 -37.96 20.89
N GLN A 250 42.90 -37.61 19.72
CA GLN A 250 43.25 -38.35 18.49
C GLN A 250 44.30 -39.49 18.72
N PRO A 251 44.84 -40.25 17.72
CA PRO A 251 44.36 -40.72 16.41
C PRO A 251 44.74 -42.21 16.06
N THR A 252 43.98 -42.85 15.14
CA THR A 252 44.38 -43.92 14.15
C THR A 252 45.04 -45.25 14.62
N PRO A 253 45.20 -46.29 13.76
CA PRO A 253 44.39 -46.78 12.62
C PRO A 253 44.17 -48.33 12.67
N ALA A 254 43.44 -48.86 11.67
CA ALA A 254 43.76 -50.09 10.90
C ALA A 254 42.67 -51.17 10.77
N THR A 255 42.61 -51.65 9.52
CA THR A 255 42.32 -53.03 9.05
C THR A 255 40.89 -53.57 9.00
N THR A 256 40.33 -53.43 7.79
CA THR A 256 39.73 -54.46 6.93
C THR A 256 39.68 -55.90 7.46
N VAL A 257 38.47 -56.48 7.47
CA VAL A 257 38.24 -57.91 7.20
C VAL A 257 37.10 -58.04 6.20
N THR A 258 37.44 -58.57 5.03
CA THR A 258 36.58 -59.08 3.95
C THR A 258 36.16 -60.52 4.28
N THR A 259 34.98 -60.98 3.84
CA THR A 259 34.75 -61.93 2.72
C THR A 259 33.32 -62.54 2.86
N PRO A 260 32.76 -63.33 1.92
CA PRO A 260 32.62 -63.10 0.47
C PRO A 260 31.30 -63.66 -0.15
N GLY A 261 30.93 -63.12 -1.33
CA GLY A 261 30.40 -63.85 -2.51
C GLY A 261 28.97 -64.44 -2.47
N THR A 262 28.23 -64.59 -3.57
CA THR A 262 28.47 -64.34 -5.01
C THR A 262 27.19 -64.72 -5.77
N HIS A 263 26.72 -63.92 -6.74
CA HIS A 263 26.46 -64.25 -8.17
C HIS A 263 25.09 -63.68 -8.57
N ALA A 264 24.77 -63.16 -9.75
CA ALA A 264 25.48 -62.84 -10.98
C ALA A 264 24.58 -61.83 -11.76
N VAL A 265 25.13 -60.68 -12.17
CA VAL A 265 25.46 -60.28 -13.57
C VAL A 265 24.28 -60.05 -14.51
N GLY A 266 24.01 -58.75 -14.74
CA GLY A 266 23.34 -58.19 -15.91
C GLY A 266 23.92 -56.80 -16.20
N ARG A 267 24.94 -56.76 -17.06
CA ARG A 267 25.67 -55.57 -17.53
C ARG A 267 24.76 -54.41 -17.95
N PHE A 268 24.95 -53.23 -17.35
CA PHE A 268 25.07 -51.99 -18.12
C PHE A 268 26.18 -51.13 -17.53
N VAL A 269 27.18 -50.93 -18.37
CA VAL A 269 28.38 -50.10 -18.24
C VAL A 269 28.08 -48.77 -17.53
N HIS A 270 28.61 -48.59 -16.31
CA HIS A 270 28.84 -47.25 -15.76
C HIS A 270 30.00 -46.63 -16.54
N LEU A 271 29.67 -45.95 -17.64
CA LEU A 271 30.54 -44.94 -18.23
C LEU A 271 30.64 -43.82 -17.20
N THR A 272 31.65 -43.89 -16.33
CA THR A 272 32.26 -42.69 -15.78
C THR A 272 32.73 -41.86 -16.96
N GLN A 273 31.89 -40.93 -17.41
CA GLN A 273 32.34 -39.77 -18.16
C GLN A 273 33.26 -38.98 -17.23
N GLN A 274 34.53 -39.39 -17.17
CA GLN A 274 35.61 -38.43 -17.15
C GLN A 274 35.43 -37.58 -18.40
N ALA A 275 34.58 -36.55 -18.30
CA ALA A 275 34.57 -35.48 -19.28
C ALA A 275 36.01 -34.95 -19.29
N HIS A 276 36.76 -35.33 -20.34
CA HIS A 276 38.02 -34.70 -20.66
C HIS A 276 37.76 -33.20 -20.59
N LYS A 277 38.33 -32.52 -19.57
CA LYS A 277 38.28 -31.06 -19.50
C LYS A 277 38.91 -30.59 -20.80
N ILE A 278 38.08 -30.11 -21.72
CA ILE A 278 38.54 -29.51 -22.98
C ILE A 278 39.64 -28.51 -22.59
N PRO A 279 40.87 -28.64 -23.12
CA PRO A 279 41.94 -27.71 -22.83
C PRO A 279 41.44 -26.27 -23.04
N GLN A 280 41.73 -25.37 -22.10
CA GLN A 280 41.32 -23.96 -22.17
C GLN A 280 41.51 -23.31 -23.57
N PRO A 281 42.62 -23.52 -24.31
CA PRO A 281 42.75 -22.96 -25.65
C PRO A 281 41.75 -23.53 -26.67
N ILE A 282 41.37 -24.80 -26.57
CA ILE A 282 40.37 -25.42 -27.45
C ILE A 282 38.97 -24.91 -27.11
N LYS A 283 38.67 -24.72 -25.81
CA LYS A 283 37.41 -24.11 -25.35
C LYS A 283 37.30 -22.66 -25.83
N LEU A 284 38.39 -21.90 -25.78
CA LEU A 284 38.48 -20.55 -26.31
C LEU A 284 38.25 -20.53 -27.83
N LEU A 285 38.94 -21.40 -28.59
CA LEU A 285 38.79 -21.49 -30.04
C LEU A 285 37.34 -21.82 -30.45
N LEU A 286 36.71 -22.81 -29.80
CA LEU A 286 35.33 -23.21 -30.07
C LEU A 286 34.32 -22.09 -29.72
N SER A 287 34.57 -21.34 -28.63
CA SER A 287 33.71 -20.22 -28.25
C SER A 287 33.83 -19.03 -29.21
N LEU A 288 35.05 -18.71 -29.68
CA LEU A 288 35.28 -17.70 -30.71
C LEU A 288 34.64 -18.09 -32.05
N LEU A 289 34.79 -19.35 -32.48
CA LEU A 289 34.14 -19.86 -33.69
C LEU A 289 32.61 -19.74 -33.58
N GLY A 290 32.04 -20.10 -32.43
CA GLY A 290 30.61 -19.97 -32.17
C GLY A 290 30.12 -18.52 -32.24
N LEU A 291 30.88 -17.57 -31.69
CA LEU A 291 30.56 -16.13 -31.76
C LEU A 291 30.59 -15.61 -33.21
N ILE A 292 31.58 -16.02 -34.02
CA ILE A 292 31.67 -15.64 -35.44
C ILE A 292 30.46 -16.17 -36.21
N VAL A 293 30.13 -17.45 -36.03
CA VAL A 293 28.95 -18.06 -36.69
C VAL A 293 27.68 -17.32 -36.30
N LEU A 294 27.48 -17.03 -35.01
CA LEU A 294 26.32 -16.30 -34.53
C LEU A 294 26.24 -14.88 -35.13
N PHE A 295 27.36 -14.16 -35.22
CA PHE A 295 27.42 -12.83 -35.83
C PHE A 295 27.00 -12.85 -37.31
N VAL A 296 27.51 -13.82 -38.08
CA VAL A 296 27.13 -14.02 -39.49
C VAL A 296 25.65 -14.37 -39.61
N VAL A 297 25.13 -15.24 -38.75
CA VAL A 297 23.70 -15.60 -38.73
C VAL A 297 22.82 -14.37 -38.46
N VAL A 298 23.17 -13.53 -37.48
CA VAL A 298 22.44 -12.27 -37.22
C VAL A 298 22.48 -11.35 -38.45
N GLY A 299 23.63 -11.21 -39.10
CA GLY A 299 23.76 -10.43 -40.33
C GLY A 299 22.88 -10.95 -41.48
N LEU A 300 22.81 -12.26 -41.66
CA LEU A 300 21.93 -12.91 -42.65
C LEU A 300 20.45 -12.69 -42.32
N LEU A 301 20.06 -12.83 -41.04
CA LEU A 301 18.68 -12.63 -40.60
C LEU A 301 18.20 -11.20 -40.80
N LEU A 302 19.08 -10.20 -40.65
CA LEU A 302 18.74 -8.77 -40.86
C LEU A 302 18.73 -8.33 -42.34
N ARG A 303 19.19 -9.17 -43.26
CA ARG A 303 19.25 -8.88 -44.71
C ARG A 303 17.91 -8.49 -45.36
N PRO A 304 16.74 -9.04 -44.97
CA PRO A 304 15.45 -8.63 -45.55
C PRO A 304 15.09 -7.18 -45.22
N ILE A 305 15.45 -6.67 -44.04
CA ILE A 305 15.26 -5.26 -43.68
C ILE A 305 16.13 -4.39 -44.58
N ARG A 306 17.40 -4.77 -44.75
CA ARG A 306 18.34 -4.06 -45.63
C ARG A 306 17.83 -3.97 -47.07
N SER A 307 17.35 -5.07 -47.63
CA SER A 307 16.92 -5.15 -49.03
C SER A 307 15.52 -4.58 -49.27
N GLY A 308 14.58 -4.74 -48.33
CA GLY A 308 13.21 -4.26 -48.45
C GLY A 308 13.04 -2.77 -48.14
N VAL A 309 13.58 -2.31 -47.00
CA VAL A 309 13.42 -0.92 -46.54
C VAL A 309 14.42 0.01 -47.23
N PHE A 310 15.63 -0.48 -47.50
CA PHE A 310 16.70 0.28 -48.14
C PHE A 310 16.99 -0.23 -49.57
N GLY A 311 15.94 -0.56 -50.33
CA GLY A 311 16.07 -1.02 -51.72
C GLY A 311 16.76 -0.03 -52.67
N TRP A 312 16.90 1.24 -52.27
CA TRP A 312 17.70 2.27 -52.94
C TRP A 312 19.22 2.12 -52.75
N TYR A 313 19.68 1.22 -51.88
CA TYR A 313 21.10 0.95 -51.61
C TYR A 313 21.92 0.73 -52.91
N GLU A 314 21.36 -0.02 -53.86
CA GLU A 314 22.04 -0.35 -55.12
C GLU A 314 22.22 0.86 -56.06
N THR A 315 21.52 1.96 -55.79
CA THR A 315 21.59 3.20 -56.57
C THR A 315 22.64 4.20 -56.05
N LEU A 316 23.23 3.95 -54.88
CA LEU A 316 24.21 4.87 -54.25
C LEU A 316 25.59 4.86 -54.96
N PRO A 317 26.37 5.95 -54.90
CA PRO A 317 27.78 5.95 -55.29
C PRO A 317 28.65 5.05 -54.40
N ARG A 318 29.80 4.54 -54.90
CA ARG A 318 30.67 3.59 -54.17
C ARG A 318 31.08 4.06 -52.77
N PHE A 319 31.43 5.33 -52.60
CA PHE A 319 31.83 5.89 -51.31
C PHE A 319 30.67 5.92 -50.31
N SER A 320 29.49 6.36 -50.74
CA SER A 320 28.27 6.36 -49.92
C SER A 320 27.82 4.94 -49.55
N ARG A 321 28.00 3.95 -50.45
CA ARG A 321 27.77 2.54 -50.14
C ARG A 321 28.73 2.04 -49.06
N LEU A 322 30.01 2.39 -49.14
CA LEU A 322 30.99 1.99 -48.12
C LEU A 322 30.62 2.55 -46.74
N ILE A 323 30.22 3.82 -46.65
CA ILE A 323 29.74 4.43 -45.40
C ILE A 323 28.50 3.69 -44.89
N PHE A 324 27.55 3.38 -45.77
CA PHE A 324 26.35 2.63 -45.41
C PHE A 324 26.68 1.20 -44.94
N ASP A 325 27.60 0.50 -45.61
CA ASP A 325 28.01 -0.85 -45.26
C ASP A 325 28.71 -0.89 -43.90
N LEU A 326 29.59 0.08 -43.62
CA LEU A 326 30.21 0.24 -42.30
C LEU A 326 29.18 0.56 -41.22
N GLY A 327 28.22 1.45 -41.50
CA GLY A 327 27.11 1.73 -40.60
C GLY A 327 26.23 0.51 -40.33
N TRP A 328 25.94 -0.28 -41.37
CA TRP A 328 25.15 -1.50 -41.27
C TRP A 328 25.86 -2.60 -40.46
N ILE A 329 27.17 -2.76 -40.65
CA ILE A 329 27.99 -3.63 -39.81
C ILE A 329 27.93 -3.17 -38.35
N GLY A 330 27.96 -1.85 -38.09
CA GLY A 330 27.75 -1.28 -36.76
C GLY A 330 26.39 -1.67 -36.15
N VAL A 331 25.31 -1.61 -36.94
CA VAL A 331 23.97 -2.05 -36.49
C VAL A 331 23.97 -3.54 -36.14
N ILE A 332 24.57 -4.40 -36.97
CA ILE A 332 24.69 -5.84 -36.69
C ILE A 332 25.44 -6.06 -35.37
N ALA A 333 26.54 -5.33 -35.14
CA ALA A 333 27.33 -5.44 -33.92
C ALA A 333 26.55 -5.01 -32.66
N ILE A 334 25.75 -3.95 -32.73
CA ILE A 334 24.89 -3.51 -31.61
C ILE A 334 23.82 -4.56 -31.30
N VAL A 335 23.13 -5.08 -32.33
CA VAL A 335 22.12 -6.14 -32.15
C VAL A 335 22.75 -7.39 -31.56
N PHE A 336 23.89 -7.82 -32.10
CA PHE A 336 24.64 -8.97 -31.59
C PHE A 336 25.04 -8.79 -30.13
N SER A 337 25.59 -7.63 -29.76
CA SER A 337 25.95 -7.30 -28.38
C SER A 337 24.74 -7.30 -27.45
N GLY A 338 23.62 -6.71 -27.87
CA GLY A 338 22.37 -6.70 -27.11
C GLY A 338 21.80 -8.09 -26.85
N LEU A 339 21.90 -9.01 -27.82
CA LEU A 339 21.47 -10.41 -27.65
C LEU A 339 22.35 -11.17 -26.66
N LEU A 340 23.64 -10.82 -26.56
CA LEU A 340 24.57 -11.43 -25.61
C LEU A 340 24.52 -10.80 -24.22
N ALA A 341 24.10 -9.55 -24.09
CA ALA A 341 24.06 -8.81 -22.82
C ALA A 341 23.36 -9.56 -21.66
N PRO A 342 22.16 -10.14 -21.81
CA PRO A 342 21.50 -10.86 -20.72
C PRO A 342 22.10 -12.25 -20.44
N PHE A 343 22.99 -12.77 -21.30
CA PHE A 343 23.45 -14.16 -21.23
C PHE A 343 24.21 -14.47 -19.95
N GLU A 344 25.05 -13.54 -19.45
CA GLU A 344 25.75 -13.69 -18.17
C GLU A 344 24.76 -13.83 -17.01
N THR A 345 23.73 -12.98 -16.99
CA THR A 345 22.67 -13.01 -15.98
C THR A 345 21.89 -14.32 -16.01
N LEU A 346 21.49 -14.74 -17.21
CA LEU A 346 20.68 -15.92 -17.43
C LEU A 346 21.46 -17.20 -17.13
N GLY A 347 22.72 -17.26 -17.54
CA GLY A 347 23.62 -18.38 -17.24
C GLY A 347 23.93 -18.49 -15.75
N TRP A 348 24.13 -17.37 -15.04
CA TRP A 348 24.29 -17.34 -13.59
C TRP A 348 23.06 -17.91 -12.89
N TRP A 349 21.87 -17.45 -13.26
CA TRP A 349 20.62 -17.96 -12.70
C TRP A 349 20.39 -19.44 -12.99
N ALA A 350 20.71 -19.88 -14.20
CA ALA A 350 20.58 -21.27 -14.64
C ALA A 350 21.64 -22.21 -14.03
N GLY A 351 22.68 -21.66 -13.38
CA GLY A 351 23.79 -22.42 -12.80
C GLY A 351 24.81 -22.92 -13.84
N TRP A 352 24.84 -22.31 -15.03
CA TRP A 352 25.72 -22.74 -16.14
C TRP A 352 27.21 -22.42 -15.87
N PHE A 353 27.50 -21.52 -14.93
CA PHE A 353 28.86 -21.08 -14.58
C PHE A 353 29.43 -21.77 -13.33
N GLY A 354 28.72 -22.75 -12.73
CA GLY A 354 29.10 -23.40 -11.46
C GLY A 354 28.52 -22.71 -10.23
N GLU A 355 28.76 -23.25 -9.02
CA GLU A 355 28.41 -22.52 -7.77
C GLU A 355 29.25 -21.23 -7.71
N PRO A 356 28.65 -20.07 -7.44
CA PRO A 356 29.40 -18.85 -7.26
C PRO A 356 30.22 -18.93 -5.97
N VAL A 357 31.54 -18.85 -6.14
CA VAL A 357 32.57 -18.58 -5.11
C VAL A 357 32.90 -19.73 -4.17
N ASP A 358 34.20 -20.04 -4.13
CA ASP A 358 34.87 -20.92 -3.18
C ASP A 358 34.45 -20.59 -1.73
N LYS A 359 33.80 -21.54 -1.07
CA LYS A 359 33.43 -21.46 0.37
C LYS A 359 34.64 -21.31 1.30
N THR A 360 35.85 -21.46 0.75
CA THR A 360 37.11 -21.52 1.49
C THR A 360 37.67 -20.17 1.92
N GLN A 361 37.26 -19.04 1.32
CA GLN A 361 37.71 -17.71 1.78
C GLN A 361 36.86 -17.08 2.90
N ILE A 362 35.62 -17.52 3.10
CA ILE A 362 34.73 -16.97 4.15
C ILE A 362 35.08 -17.56 5.55
N THR A 363 35.90 -18.61 5.61
CA THR A 363 36.23 -19.30 6.87
C THR A 363 37.53 -18.83 7.54
N SER A 364 38.29 -17.90 6.95
CA SER A 364 39.67 -17.61 7.42
C SER A 364 39.93 -16.18 7.91
N THR A 365 38.91 -15.39 8.21
CA THR A 365 39.06 -14.16 9.03
C THR A 365 37.80 -13.90 9.85
N LEU A 366 37.41 -14.86 10.69
CA LEU A 366 36.74 -14.51 11.96
C LEU A 366 37.85 -13.93 12.86
N ALA A 367 38.24 -12.68 12.58
CA ALA A 367 38.98 -11.90 13.55
C ALA A 367 38.08 -11.73 14.77
N ASP A 368 38.66 -11.92 15.95
CA ASP A 368 38.04 -11.70 17.26
C ASP A 368 37.23 -10.38 17.22
N PRO A 369 35.97 -10.34 17.69
CA PRO A 369 35.17 -9.13 17.62
C PRO A 369 35.80 -8.06 18.51
N GLN A 370 36.65 -7.22 17.89
CA GLN A 370 37.00 -5.92 18.46
C GLN A 370 35.70 -5.12 18.66
N GLN A 371 35.69 -4.33 19.73
CA GLN A 371 34.53 -3.65 20.31
C GLN A 371 33.55 -3.04 19.28
N PRO A 372 32.25 -3.06 19.57
CA PRO A 372 31.20 -2.70 18.63
C PRO A 372 31.22 -1.19 18.33
N ASN A 373 31.79 -0.79 17.19
CA ASN A 373 31.43 0.49 16.60
C ASN A 373 30.02 0.34 16.01
N GLN A 374 29.02 0.74 16.80
CA GLN A 374 27.63 0.79 16.37
C GLN A 374 27.44 2.01 15.46
N PHE A 375 27.68 1.83 14.15
CA PHE A 375 27.41 2.87 13.16
C PHE A 375 25.91 3.20 13.09
N SER A 376 25.58 4.47 12.96
CA SER A 376 24.20 4.94 12.82
C SER A 376 23.67 4.74 11.39
N ARG A 377 24.55 4.63 10.39
CA ARG A 377 24.19 4.42 8.97
C ARG A 377 25.34 3.82 8.16
N TYR A 378 24.98 3.01 7.16
CA TYR A 378 25.90 2.55 6.10
C TYR A 378 25.57 3.24 4.77
N ILE A 379 26.60 3.61 4.02
CA ILE A 379 26.50 4.20 2.68
C ILE A 379 27.19 3.26 1.70
N VAL A 380 26.56 3.00 0.56
CA VAL A 380 27.18 2.25 -0.55
C VAL A 380 27.17 3.11 -1.80
N TYR A 381 28.33 3.29 -2.43
CA TYR A 381 28.45 4.01 -3.69
C TYR A 381 28.37 3.05 -4.89
N LEU A 382 27.53 3.39 -5.87
CA LEU A 382 27.27 2.66 -7.09
C LEU A 382 27.64 3.53 -8.29
N ASP A 383 28.66 3.11 -9.02
CA ASP A 383 29.27 3.91 -10.08
C ASP A 383 28.50 3.89 -11.41
N GLY A 384 28.83 4.84 -12.28
CA GLY A 384 28.25 5.03 -13.61
C GLY A 384 28.70 3.99 -14.64
N VAL A 385 28.25 4.18 -15.89
CA VAL A 385 28.50 3.23 -17.00
C VAL A 385 29.97 3.16 -17.43
N GLY A 386 30.85 3.98 -16.86
CA GLY A 386 32.29 3.95 -17.08
C GLY A 386 33.04 2.84 -16.31
N GLN A 387 32.39 2.15 -15.37
CA GLN A 387 33.03 1.14 -14.53
C GLN A 387 33.49 -0.09 -15.35
N SER A 388 34.80 -0.36 -15.39
CA SER A 388 35.40 -1.54 -16.03
C SER A 388 35.95 -2.58 -15.03
N GLY A 389 36.26 -2.16 -13.81
CA GLY A 389 36.84 -2.97 -12.73
C GLY A 389 36.51 -2.44 -11.33
N GLU A 390 37.32 -2.81 -10.33
CA GLU A 390 37.17 -2.36 -8.93
C GLU A 390 37.68 -0.93 -8.68
N GLU A 391 38.61 -0.45 -9.53
CA GLU A 391 39.14 0.92 -9.48
C GLU A 391 38.13 1.94 -10.04
N TYR A 392 38.03 3.08 -9.37
CA TYR A 392 37.20 4.20 -9.80
C TYR A 392 37.97 5.16 -10.72
N THR A 393 37.25 5.94 -11.52
CA THR A 393 37.86 7.02 -12.31
C THR A 393 38.33 8.17 -11.41
N PRO A 394 39.28 9.01 -11.85
CA PRO A 394 39.88 10.05 -10.99
C PRO A 394 38.87 11.01 -10.37
N ASP A 395 37.86 11.44 -11.15
CA ASP A 395 36.76 12.30 -10.70
C ASP A 395 35.90 11.65 -9.60
N VAL A 396 35.68 10.34 -9.70
CA VAL A 396 34.94 9.57 -8.69
C VAL A 396 35.77 9.38 -7.42
N GLU A 397 37.08 9.14 -7.53
CA GLU A 397 37.96 9.06 -6.35
C GLU A 397 38.06 10.38 -5.60
N ASP A 398 38.15 11.51 -6.31
CA ASP A 398 38.12 12.84 -5.71
C ASP A 398 36.80 13.06 -4.96
N PHE A 399 35.66 12.71 -5.58
CA PHE A 399 34.35 12.76 -4.94
C PHE A 399 34.26 11.90 -3.68
N LEU A 400 34.67 10.64 -3.74
CA LEU A 400 34.60 9.72 -2.60
C LEU A 400 35.55 10.13 -1.47
N THR A 401 36.69 10.72 -1.81
CA THR A 401 37.65 11.27 -0.84
C THR A 401 37.06 12.46 -0.10
N VAL A 402 36.52 13.45 -0.83
CA VAL A 402 35.86 14.62 -0.22
C VAL A 402 34.66 14.20 0.60
N LEU A 403 33.81 13.31 0.09
CA LEU A 403 32.65 12.79 0.82
C LEU A 403 33.08 12.11 2.12
N THR A 404 34.07 11.22 2.08
CA THR A 404 34.51 10.47 3.27
C THR A 404 35.09 11.38 4.34
N ASN A 405 35.87 12.38 3.94
CA ASN A 405 36.42 13.36 4.88
C ASN A 405 35.34 14.25 5.51
N SER A 406 34.16 14.34 4.88
CA SER A 406 33.04 15.17 5.34
C SER A 406 31.97 14.39 6.11
N LEU A 407 32.04 13.05 6.16
CA LEU A 407 31.05 12.22 6.85
C LEU A 407 31.26 12.24 8.38
N PRO A 408 30.18 12.26 9.17
CA PRO A 408 30.24 12.00 10.61
C PRO A 408 30.92 10.66 10.94
N GLN A 409 31.59 10.59 12.10
CA GLN A 409 32.36 9.41 12.53
C GLN A 409 31.50 8.13 12.71
N ASP A 410 30.20 8.28 12.92
CA ASP A 410 29.22 7.21 13.10
C ASP A 410 28.59 6.73 11.78
N ILE A 411 29.02 7.25 10.62
CA ILE A 411 28.55 6.82 9.29
C ILE A 411 29.67 6.11 8.53
N LYS A 412 29.39 4.88 8.03
CA LYS A 412 30.37 4.07 7.30
C LYS A 412 30.10 4.06 5.79
N LEU A 413 31.09 4.47 5.00
CA LEU A 413 31.07 4.31 3.54
C LEU A 413 31.68 2.96 3.10
N VAL A 414 30.97 2.24 2.23
CA VAL A 414 31.39 1.00 1.57
C VAL A 414 31.71 1.29 0.10
N ARG A 415 32.89 0.85 -0.35
CA ARG A 415 33.46 1.09 -1.68
C ARG A 415 33.88 -0.23 -2.35
N GLY A 416 34.22 -0.18 -3.65
CA GLY A 416 34.86 -1.27 -4.39
C GLY A 416 33.91 -2.38 -4.86
N LEU A 417 32.61 -2.09 -4.99
CA LEU A 417 31.62 -3.07 -5.45
C LEU A 417 31.30 -2.89 -6.93
N MET A 418 31.25 -4.00 -7.69
CA MET A 418 31.07 -3.96 -9.14
C MET A 418 29.62 -4.21 -9.55
N MET A 419 28.96 -3.15 -10.05
CA MET A 419 27.50 -3.13 -10.25
C MET A 419 27.07 -3.61 -11.64
N TYR A 420 28.03 -3.82 -12.55
CA TYR A 420 27.79 -4.26 -13.93
C TYR A 420 28.17 -5.73 -14.19
N SER A 421 28.33 -6.53 -13.13
CA SER A 421 28.72 -7.95 -13.18
C SER A 421 28.04 -8.72 -12.06
N VAL A 422 27.10 -9.64 -12.38
CA VAL A 422 26.43 -10.46 -11.34
C VAL A 422 27.37 -11.47 -10.69
N LEU A 423 28.53 -11.71 -11.32
CA LEU A 423 29.59 -12.56 -10.81
C LEU A 423 30.60 -11.79 -9.94
N ASN A 424 30.45 -10.47 -9.81
CA ASN A 424 31.42 -9.57 -9.19
C ASN A 424 32.85 -9.79 -9.73
N LYS A 425 32.98 -10.02 -11.05
CA LYS A 425 34.26 -10.23 -11.76
C LYS A 425 34.52 -9.16 -12.82
N PRO A 426 35.78 -8.70 -12.98
CA PRO A 426 36.14 -7.66 -13.95
C PRO A 426 36.05 -8.18 -15.40
N LEU A 427 36.13 -7.24 -16.36
CA LEU A 427 35.97 -7.54 -17.80
C LEU A 427 37.21 -8.18 -18.44
N ASP A 428 38.36 -8.06 -17.79
CA ASP A 428 39.67 -8.40 -18.32
C ASP A 428 40.21 -9.78 -17.84
N GLU A 429 39.43 -10.49 -17.03
CA GLU A 429 39.78 -11.81 -16.48
C GLU A 429 38.77 -12.90 -16.90
N ASP A 430 39.27 -14.11 -17.21
CA ASP A 430 38.48 -15.34 -17.44
C ASP A 430 37.35 -15.28 -18.51
N ARG A 431 37.45 -14.41 -19.53
CA ARG A 431 36.43 -14.23 -20.58
C ARG A 431 36.98 -14.44 -22.01
N PRO A 432 36.19 -14.95 -22.98
CA PRO A 432 36.65 -15.20 -24.37
C PRO A 432 37.19 -13.98 -25.13
N LEU A 433 36.83 -12.75 -24.70
CA LEU A 433 37.27 -11.49 -25.29
C LEU A 433 38.08 -10.62 -24.32
N ALA A 434 38.65 -11.19 -23.25
CA ALA A 434 39.40 -10.45 -22.23
C ALA A 434 40.55 -9.60 -22.81
N PHE A 435 41.24 -10.08 -23.85
CA PHE A 435 42.31 -9.32 -24.53
C PHE A 435 41.81 -8.01 -25.17
N LEU A 436 40.59 -8.03 -25.72
CA LEU A 436 39.98 -6.86 -26.36
C LEU A 436 39.59 -5.83 -25.30
N TRP A 437 39.10 -6.28 -24.15
CA TRP A 437 38.75 -5.41 -23.02
C TRP A 437 39.99 -4.78 -22.38
N LYS A 438 41.11 -5.51 -22.24
CA LYS A 438 42.40 -4.93 -21.80
C LYS A 438 42.89 -3.82 -22.74
N LEU A 439 42.78 -4.04 -24.05
CA LEU A 439 43.16 -3.03 -25.04
C LEU A 439 42.25 -1.80 -24.98
N ALA A 440 40.94 -2.00 -24.83
CA ALA A 440 39.96 -0.93 -24.70
C ALA A 440 40.14 -0.12 -23.40
N ASP A 441 40.48 -0.79 -22.29
CA ASP A 441 40.67 -0.15 -20.99
C ASP A 441 41.96 0.67 -20.93
N ASN A 442 43.08 0.13 -21.44
CA ASN A 442 44.35 0.87 -21.54
C ASN A 442 44.20 2.17 -22.34
N TRP A 443 43.50 2.14 -23.48
CA TRP A 443 43.30 3.32 -24.32
C TRP A 443 42.30 4.33 -23.72
N ARG A 444 41.41 3.88 -22.83
CA ARG A 444 40.47 4.74 -22.11
C ARG A 444 41.19 5.62 -21.08
N TRP A 445 42.17 5.06 -20.38
CA TRP A 445 42.99 5.79 -19.40
C TRP A 445 43.84 6.89 -20.07
N ASP A 446 44.31 6.65 -21.31
CA ASP A 446 45.09 7.62 -22.09
C ASP A 446 44.21 8.69 -22.77
N ASN A 447 43.00 8.33 -23.21
CA ASN A 447 42.03 9.27 -23.79
C ASN A 447 40.57 8.79 -23.59
N PRO A 448 39.80 9.45 -22.71
CA PRO A 448 38.38 9.11 -22.45
C PRO A 448 37.46 9.19 -23.67
N THR A 449 37.86 9.91 -24.72
CA THR A 449 37.10 10.07 -25.98
C THR A 449 37.46 9.04 -27.06
N ALA A 450 38.38 8.12 -26.78
CA ALA A 450 38.82 7.10 -27.72
C ALA A 450 37.67 6.16 -28.14
N LEU A 451 37.61 5.85 -29.44
CA LEU A 451 36.53 5.04 -30.04
C LEU A 451 36.41 3.63 -29.45
N LEU A 452 37.51 3.07 -28.93
CA LEU A 452 37.51 1.79 -28.21
C LEU A 452 37.05 1.91 -26.75
N GLY A 453 37.28 3.04 -26.07
CA GLY A 453 36.78 3.30 -24.71
C GLY A 453 35.25 3.38 -24.66
N MET A 454 34.62 3.89 -25.73
CA MET A 454 33.16 3.89 -25.88
C MET A 454 32.52 2.49 -25.90
N LEU A 455 33.28 1.43 -26.20
CA LEU A 455 32.75 0.05 -26.20
C LEU A 455 32.39 -0.44 -24.79
N VAL A 456 33.13 -0.02 -23.76
CA VAL A 456 32.81 -0.34 -22.35
C VAL A 456 31.51 0.34 -21.94
N ASN A 457 31.38 1.63 -22.24
CA ASN A 457 30.17 2.40 -21.97
C ASN A 457 28.95 1.79 -22.69
N LEU A 458 29.10 1.42 -23.97
CA LEU A 458 28.03 0.78 -24.74
C LEU A 458 27.60 -0.56 -24.10
N ARG A 459 28.55 -1.38 -23.68
CA ARG A 459 28.27 -2.63 -22.97
C ARG A 459 27.53 -2.37 -21.66
N ASN A 460 27.98 -1.42 -20.86
CA ASN A 460 27.35 -1.11 -19.57
C ASN A 460 25.95 -0.50 -19.74
N VAL A 461 25.71 0.31 -20.77
CA VAL A 461 24.36 0.78 -21.15
C VAL A 461 23.43 -0.40 -21.48
N LEU A 462 23.91 -1.44 -22.19
CA LEU A 462 23.12 -2.65 -22.42
C LEU A 462 22.81 -3.38 -21.11
N ILE A 463 23.71 -3.37 -20.14
CA ILE A 463 23.48 -3.95 -18.80
C ILE A 463 22.47 -3.13 -17.99
N VAL A 464 22.50 -1.80 -18.08
CA VAL A 464 21.42 -0.94 -17.56
C VAL A 464 20.08 -1.32 -18.19
N ALA A 465 20.05 -1.56 -19.51
CA ALA A 465 18.84 -2.05 -20.18
C ALA A 465 18.40 -3.45 -19.68
N VAL A 466 19.35 -4.35 -19.37
CA VAL A 466 19.05 -5.66 -18.74
C VAL A 466 18.42 -5.46 -17.37
N SER A 467 18.98 -4.59 -16.52
CA SER A 467 18.43 -4.25 -15.20
C SER A 467 17.01 -3.64 -15.30
N ALA A 468 16.77 -2.80 -16.30
CA ALA A 468 15.50 -2.11 -16.53
C ALA A 468 14.42 -2.97 -17.21
N ASP A 469 14.82 -4.05 -17.89
CA ASP A 469 13.92 -4.97 -18.60
C ASP A 469 13.07 -5.76 -17.60
N GLN A 470 11.76 -5.79 -17.80
CA GLN A 470 10.85 -6.50 -16.91
C GLN A 470 11.14 -7.99 -16.81
N ARG A 471 11.76 -8.61 -17.83
CA ARG A 471 12.07 -10.04 -17.93
C ARG A 471 13.41 -10.38 -17.29
N TYR A 472 14.47 -9.64 -17.63
CA TYR A 472 15.83 -9.92 -17.17
C TYR A 472 16.15 -9.24 -15.83
N GLY A 473 15.59 -8.05 -15.59
CA GLY A 473 15.85 -7.19 -14.44
C GLY A 473 15.70 -7.90 -13.09
N PRO A 474 14.57 -8.58 -12.79
CA PRO A 474 14.40 -9.24 -11.50
C PRO A 474 15.47 -10.29 -11.17
N ILE A 475 16.07 -10.92 -12.18
CA ILE A 475 17.19 -11.86 -11.99
C ILE A 475 18.47 -11.07 -11.75
N TYR A 476 18.76 -10.10 -12.62
CA TYR A 476 19.96 -9.27 -12.55
C TYR A 476 20.06 -8.50 -11.23
N ASN A 477 18.99 -7.77 -10.89
CA ASN A 477 18.91 -6.88 -9.73
C ASN A 477 19.00 -7.65 -8.41
N ARG A 478 18.53 -8.91 -8.37
CA ARG A 478 18.76 -9.81 -7.24
C ARG A 478 20.23 -10.25 -7.13
N GLY A 479 20.89 -10.52 -8.26
CA GLY A 479 22.33 -10.77 -8.29
C GLY A 479 23.12 -9.59 -7.73
N ILE A 480 22.78 -8.37 -8.15
CA ILE A 480 23.40 -7.14 -7.61
C ILE A 480 23.07 -6.95 -6.12
N ALA A 481 21.84 -7.21 -5.69
CA ALA A 481 21.50 -7.18 -4.27
C ALA A 481 22.33 -8.18 -3.44
N GLN A 482 22.69 -9.34 -4.00
CA GLN A 482 23.61 -10.28 -3.35
C GLN A 482 25.02 -9.72 -3.23
N VAL A 483 25.52 -9.02 -4.26
CA VAL A 483 26.82 -8.33 -4.20
C VAL A 483 26.82 -7.26 -3.11
N LEU A 484 25.76 -6.44 -3.05
CA LEU A 484 25.58 -5.43 -1.99
C LEU A 484 25.51 -6.07 -0.59
N TYR A 485 24.73 -7.13 -0.44
CA TYR A 485 24.60 -7.87 0.82
C TYR A 485 25.96 -8.41 1.29
N ASN A 486 26.70 -9.09 0.41
CA ASN A 486 28.02 -9.63 0.73
C ASN A 486 29.01 -8.52 1.09
N GLY A 487 29.01 -7.42 0.34
CA GLY A 487 29.86 -6.26 0.60
C GLY A 487 29.58 -5.59 1.94
N LEU A 488 28.30 -5.42 2.30
CA LEU A 488 27.89 -4.85 3.59
C LEU A 488 28.30 -5.75 4.77
N VAL A 489 28.05 -7.05 4.68
CA VAL A 489 28.40 -8.02 5.74
C VAL A 489 29.92 -8.11 5.92
N ALA A 490 30.69 -8.14 4.82
CA ALA A 490 32.15 -8.14 4.86
C ALA A 490 32.72 -6.88 5.52
N GLN A 491 31.99 -5.75 5.47
CA GLN A 491 32.37 -4.47 6.07
C GLN A 491 31.71 -4.23 7.45
N GLY A 492 31.24 -5.29 8.10
CA GLY A 492 30.79 -5.27 9.48
C GLY A 492 29.31 -4.94 9.70
N TYR A 493 28.47 -4.94 8.67
CA TYR A 493 27.02 -4.77 8.83
C TYR A 493 26.43 -5.93 9.65
N GLN A 494 25.76 -5.61 10.77
CA GLN A 494 25.16 -6.61 11.66
C GLN A 494 23.78 -7.05 11.16
N LEU A 495 23.61 -8.34 10.90
CA LEU A 495 22.34 -8.90 10.45
C LEU A 495 21.25 -8.72 11.53
N GLY A 496 20.10 -8.16 11.14
CA GLY A 496 18.99 -7.89 12.06
C GLY A 496 19.11 -6.61 12.89
N SER A 497 20.18 -5.81 12.73
CA SER A 497 20.32 -4.53 13.44
C SER A 497 19.31 -3.46 12.99
N ALA A 498 18.73 -3.63 11.80
CA ALA A 498 17.90 -2.64 11.12
C ALA A 498 18.58 -1.26 10.94
N THR A 499 19.93 -1.21 10.95
CA THR A 499 20.69 0.02 10.72
C THR A 499 20.39 0.57 9.32
N PRO A 500 20.02 1.85 9.17
CA PRO A 500 19.73 2.44 7.87
C PRO A 500 20.86 2.31 6.84
N ILE A 501 20.49 2.12 5.58
CA ILE A 501 21.42 2.04 4.44
C ILE A 501 21.05 3.10 3.41
N THR A 502 22.02 3.88 2.94
CA THR A 502 21.86 4.80 1.80
C THR A 502 22.66 4.30 0.60
N LEU A 503 21.99 4.08 -0.53
CA LEU A 503 22.65 3.78 -1.80
C LEU A 503 22.85 5.08 -2.59
N ILE A 504 24.08 5.44 -2.91
CA ILE A 504 24.39 6.59 -3.77
C ILE A 504 24.69 6.06 -5.16
N GLY A 505 23.83 6.37 -6.15
CA GLY A 505 23.97 5.91 -7.52
C GLY A 505 24.24 7.04 -8.50
N TYR A 506 25.36 6.98 -9.22
CA TYR A 506 25.71 7.93 -10.29
C TYR A 506 25.33 7.39 -11.66
N SER A 507 24.65 8.19 -12.49
CA SER A 507 24.29 7.82 -13.87
C SER A 507 23.54 6.47 -13.95
N GLY A 508 24.08 5.46 -14.66
CA GLY A 508 23.55 4.09 -14.69
C GLY A 508 23.51 3.39 -13.32
N GLY A 509 24.39 3.76 -12.39
CA GLY A 509 24.39 3.29 -11.00
C GLY A 509 23.13 3.65 -10.23
N GLY A 510 22.45 4.74 -10.64
CA GLY A 510 21.12 5.09 -10.14
C GLY A 510 20.09 3.99 -10.42
N GLN A 511 20.07 3.42 -11.63
CA GLN A 511 19.20 2.28 -11.98
C GLN A 511 19.54 1.07 -11.12
N MET A 512 20.82 0.76 -10.95
CA MET A 512 21.26 -0.39 -10.14
C MET A 512 20.85 -0.24 -8.67
N ALA A 513 20.95 0.97 -8.11
CA ALA A 513 20.57 1.27 -6.74
C ALA A 513 19.06 1.06 -6.51
N VAL A 514 18.21 1.74 -7.28
CA VAL A 514 16.75 1.65 -7.08
C VAL A 514 16.19 0.26 -7.40
N ALA A 515 16.84 -0.49 -8.31
CA ALA A 515 16.36 -1.78 -8.75
C ALA A 515 16.76 -2.91 -7.79
N SER A 516 17.92 -2.81 -7.12
CA SER A 516 18.41 -3.81 -6.16
C SER A 516 17.91 -3.58 -4.73
N ALA A 517 17.62 -2.33 -4.35
CA ALA A 517 17.17 -1.94 -3.01
C ALA A 517 15.98 -2.76 -2.45
N PRO A 518 14.89 -3.04 -3.21
CA PRO A 518 13.79 -3.89 -2.75
C PRO A 518 14.24 -5.27 -2.24
N TYR A 519 15.15 -5.92 -2.97
CA TYR A 519 15.68 -7.24 -2.62
C TYR A 519 16.61 -7.17 -1.42
N LEU A 520 17.44 -6.13 -1.36
CA LEU A 520 18.36 -5.91 -0.23
C LEU A 520 17.58 -5.62 1.07
N ARG A 521 16.53 -4.80 1.00
CA ARG A 521 15.61 -4.51 2.12
C ARG A 521 14.98 -5.80 2.65
N GLN A 522 14.50 -6.66 1.75
CA GLN A 522 13.89 -7.93 2.14
C GLN A 522 14.88 -8.85 2.86
N ALA A 523 16.15 -8.86 2.44
CA ALA A 523 17.21 -9.65 3.08
C ALA A 523 17.61 -9.11 4.46
N LEU A 524 17.87 -7.80 4.56
CA LEU A 524 18.44 -7.18 5.76
C LEU A 524 17.40 -6.67 6.75
N LYS A 525 16.12 -6.56 6.33
CA LYS A 525 15.02 -5.93 7.10
C LYS A 525 15.38 -4.53 7.61
N ALA A 526 16.11 -3.76 6.79
CA ALA A 526 16.62 -2.44 7.13
C ALA A 526 15.97 -1.35 6.26
N PRO A 527 15.83 -0.11 6.77
CA PRO A 527 15.38 1.01 5.96
C PRO A 527 16.44 1.36 4.92
N ILE A 528 16.02 1.55 3.66
CA ILE A 528 16.92 1.86 2.54
C ILE A 528 16.43 3.10 1.79
N ASP A 529 17.30 4.11 1.75
CA ASP A 529 17.17 5.33 0.95
C ASP A 529 18.10 5.26 -0.28
N VAL A 530 17.74 5.97 -1.34
CA VAL A 530 18.58 6.13 -2.53
C VAL A 530 18.83 7.60 -2.82
N VAL A 531 20.10 7.96 -3.02
CA VAL A 531 20.53 9.25 -3.57
C VAL A 531 21.01 9.02 -4.99
N SER A 532 20.35 9.62 -5.97
CA SER A 532 20.68 9.48 -7.38
C SER A 532 21.30 10.76 -7.91
N LEU A 533 22.51 10.68 -8.45
CA LEU A 533 23.23 11.77 -9.11
C LEU A 533 23.07 11.63 -10.62
N GLY A 534 22.24 12.46 -11.26
CA GLY A 534 22.01 12.41 -12.71
C GLY A 534 21.49 11.06 -13.22
N GLY A 535 20.85 10.26 -12.35
CA GLY A 535 20.59 8.85 -12.65
C GLY A 535 19.53 8.61 -13.73
N VAL A 536 19.77 7.59 -14.57
CA VAL A 536 18.85 7.16 -15.63
C VAL A 536 18.13 5.90 -15.19
N MET A 537 16.92 6.06 -14.62
CA MET A 537 16.19 4.99 -13.94
C MET A 537 14.87 4.65 -14.63
N SER A 538 14.54 3.35 -14.68
CA SER A 538 13.32 2.82 -15.26
C SER A 538 12.12 2.96 -14.33
N ALA A 539 10.96 3.32 -14.88
CA ALA A 539 9.69 3.32 -14.16
C ALA A 539 9.18 1.90 -13.80
N ASN A 540 9.84 0.85 -14.27
CA ASN A 540 9.53 -0.54 -13.93
C ASN A 540 10.01 -0.92 -12.52
N ASN A 541 10.91 -0.15 -11.91
CA ASN A 541 11.37 -0.41 -10.55
C ASN A 541 10.26 -0.05 -9.54
N ASN A 542 10.15 -0.81 -8.45
CA ASN A 542 9.13 -0.56 -7.44
C ASN A 542 9.61 0.47 -6.41
N PHE A 543 9.61 1.75 -6.81
CA PHE A 543 10.00 2.90 -5.97
C PHE A 543 9.24 2.98 -4.63
N LEU A 544 8.06 2.37 -4.55
CA LEU A 544 7.24 2.39 -3.33
C LEU A 544 7.82 1.57 -2.17
N GLN A 545 8.77 0.68 -2.44
CA GLN A 545 9.45 -0.11 -1.39
C GLN A 545 10.67 0.60 -0.80
N LEU A 546 11.10 1.72 -1.39
CA LEU A 546 12.13 2.58 -0.83
C LEU A 546 11.55 3.37 0.35
N GLU A 547 12.40 3.72 1.30
CA GLU A 547 12.08 4.79 2.26
C GLU A 547 11.95 6.10 1.48
N HIS A 548 13.02 6.50 0.78
CA HIS A 548 13.00 7.66 -0.11
C HIS A 548 13.98 7.55 -1.30
N LEU A 549 13.66 8.24 -2.40
CA LEU A 549 14.57 8.51 -3.51
C LEU A 549 14.83 10.02 -3.62
N TYR A 550 16.07 10.44 -3.38
CA TYR A 550 16.54 11.80 -3.65
C TYR A 550 17.22 11.83 -5.02
N HIS A 551 16.57 12.41 -6.02
CA HIS A 551 17.07 12.50 -7.38
C HIS A 551 17.64 13.90 -7.67
N LEU A 552 18.96 14.03 -7.62
CA LEU A 552 19.70 15.25 -7.91
C LEU A 552 19.86 15.38 -9.43
N ILE A 553 19.46 16.54 -9.96
CA ILE A 553 19.47 16.85 -11.39
C ILE A 553 20.25 18.15 -11.64
N GLY A 554 21.18 18.11 -12.58
CA GLY A 554 21.83 19.31 -13.11
C GLY A 554 21.01 19.90 -14.25
N ASP A 555 20.91 21.22 -14.30
CA ASP A 555 20.09 21.91 -15.30
C ASP A 555 20.63 21.70 -16.73
N GLN A 556 21.95 21.43 -16.88
CA GLN A 556 22.62 21.11 -18.16
C GLN A 556 22.82 19.60 -18.38
N ASP A 557 22.32 18.74 -17.49
CA ASP A 557 22.45 17.29 -17.62
C ASP A 557 21.50 16.75 -18.70
N VAL A 558 22.03 16.53 -19.91
CA VAL A 558 21.28 15.93 -21.02
C VAL A 558 21.07 14.42 -20.86
N VAL A 559 21.92 13.72 -20.10
CA VAL A 559 21.87 12.26 -19.93
C VAL A 559 20.70 11.88 -19.04
N GLN A 560 20.48 12.60 -17.95
CA GLN A 560 19.33 12.40 -17.07
C GLN A 560 18.00 12.55 -17.84
N ARG A 561 17.92 13.50 -18.78
CA ARG A 561 16.72 13.76 -19.60
C ARG A 561 16.38 12.58 -20.51
N PHE A 562 17.36 11.79 -20.96
CA PHE A 562 17.10 10.58 -21.74
C PHE A 562 16.24 9.56 -20.96
N GLY A 563 16.32 9.55 -19.62
CA GLY A 563 15.45 8.70 -18.80
C GLY A 563 13.96 9.00 -18.97
N LEU A 564 13.58 10.26 -19.21
CA LEU A 564 12.19 10.62 -19.49
C LEU A 564 11.72 10.11 -20.85
N ILE A 565 12.59 10.13 -21.86
CA ILE A 565 12.25 9.68 -23.22
C ILE A 565 12.19 8.15 -23.28
N MET A 566 13.21 7.48 -22.73
CA MET A 566 13.37 6.04 -22.83
C MET A 566 12.38 5.26 -21.99
N PHE A 567 11.85 5.82 -20.90
CA PHE A 567 10.93 5.13 -19.99
C PHE A 567 9.54 5.78 -19.97
N PRO A 568 8.60 5.37 -20.85
CA PRO A 568 7.25 5.94 -20.92
C PRO A 568 6.51 5.92 -19.59
N GLY A 569 6.80 4.96 -18.71
CA GLY A 569 6.24 4.91 -17.36
C GLY A 569 6.58 6.12 -16.48
N ARG A 570 7.55 6.97 -16.85
CA ARG A 570 7.82 8.26 -16.17
C ARG A 570 6.96 9.40 -16.70
N TRP A 571 6.16 9.18 -17.75
CA TRP A 571 5.29 10.21 -18.30
C TRP A 571 4.07 10.39 -17.43
N LYS A 572 3.67 11.65 -17.19
CA LYS A 572 2.53 12.00 -16.33
C LYS A 572 1.20 11.39 -16.80
N ILE A 573 1.08 11.02 -18.08
CA ILE A 573 -0.12 10.39 -18.65
C ILE A 573 -0.32 8.92 -18.21
N LEU A 574 0.68 8.28 -17.60
CA LEU A 574 0.59 6.93 -17.05
C LEU A 574 0.55 6.99 -15.51
N PRO A 575 -0.54 7.49 -14.89
CA PRO A 575 -0.57 7.78 -13.46
C PRO A 575 -0.30 6.54 -12.60
N LEU A 576 -0.65 5.34 -13.07
CA LEU A 576 -0.53 4.10 -12.30
C LEU A 576 0.90 3.48 -12.29
N SER A 577 1.88 4.10 -12.95
CA SER A 577 3.27 3.60 -12.91
C SER A 577 3.87 3.72 -11.50
N TYR A 578 4.84 2.87 -11.17
CA TYR A 578 5.53 2.96 -9.88
C TYR A 578 6.21 4.32 -9.68
N TRP A 579 6.78 4.89 -10.74
CA TRP A 579 7.37 6.23 -10.72
C TRP A 579 6.34 7.29 -10.33
N ASN A 580 5.27 7.44 -11.10
CA ASN A 580 4.30 8.52 -10.89
C ASN A 580 3.55 8.35 -9.56
N ARG A 581 3.33 7.10 -9.11
CA ARG A 581 2.77 6.81 -7.79
C ARG A 581 3.73 7.22 -6.67
N ALA A 582 5.01 6.88 -6.78
CA ALA A 582 6.01 7.25 -5.77
C ALA A 582 6.26 8.77 -5.75
N GLU A 583 6.21 9.44 -6.91
CA GLU A 583 6.29 10.90 -7.02
C GLU A 583 5.06 11.57 -6.36
N ARG A 584 3.84 11.10 -6.62
CA ARG A 584 2.63 11.63 -5.94
C ARG A 584 2.66 11.41 -4.43
N LYS A 585 3.07 10.22 -3.99
CA LYS A 585 3.30 9.89 -2.56
C LYS A 585 4.53 10.55 -1.95
N GLY A 586 5.19 11.44 -2.71
CA GLY A 586 6.47 12.11 -2.49
C GLY A 586 7.58 11.25 -1.89
N LYS A 587 7.60 9.95 -2.19
CA LYS A 587 8.76 9.06 -1.98
C LYS A 587 9.92 9.38 -2.93
N ILE A 588 9.73 10.35 -3.84
CA ILE A 588 10.74 10.83 -4.78
C ILE A 588 10.84 12.35 -4.60
N SER A 589 12.00 12.84 -4.19
CA SER A 589 12.34 14.27 -4.25
C SER A 589 13.23 14.53 -5.45
N ILE A 590 12.82 15.43 -6.33
CA ILE A 590 13.66 15.90 -7.45
C ILE A 590 14.30 17.22 -7.05
N LEU A 591 15.62 17.26 -6.96
CA LEU A 591 16.40 18.39 -6.46
C LEU A 591 17.29 18.93 -7.58
N SER A 592 17.14 20.20 -7.97
CA SER A 592 18.11 20.83 -8.88
C SER A 592 19.39 21.16 -8.13
N VAL A 593 20.53 20.89 -8.75
CA VAL A 593 21.88 21.28 -8.27
C VAL A 593 22.43 22.49 -9.04
N GLY A 594 21.58 23.18 -9.80
CA GLY A 594 21.95 24.37 -10.59
C GLY A 594 22.58 24.03 -11.94
N ASN A 595 23.43 24.93 -12.45
CA ASN A 595 24.02 24.88 -13.79
C ASN A 595 25.15 23.83 -13.91
N VAL A 596 24.81 22.58 -13.64
CA VAL A 596 25.72 21.42 -13.61
C VAL A 596 25.37 20.49 -14.78
N GLY A 597 26.39 19.97 -15.46
CA GLY A 597 26.31 18.95 -16.51
C GLY A 597 26.37 17.52 -15.97
N HIS A 598 26.48 16.52 -16.85
CA HIS A 598 26.48 15.12 -16.42
C HIS A 598 27.84 14.63 -15.89
N GLN A 599 28.91 14.87 -16.66
CA GLN A 599 30.27 14.40 -16.41
C GLN A 599 31.26 15.57 -16.58
N VAL A 600 32.47 15.44 -16.03
CA VAL A 600 33.56 16.41 -16.21
C VAL A 600 33.93 16.62 -17.70
N PRO A 601 34.23 17.86 -18.13
CA PRO A 601 34.15 19.11 -17.37
C PRO A 601 32.71 19.61 -17.17
N GLY A 602 32.45 20.25 -16.02
CA GLY A 602 31.18 20.83 -15.60
C GLY A 602 30.19 19.86 -14.93
N GLY A 603 30.58 18.62 -14.61
CA GLY A 603 29.72 17.59 -14.03
C GLY A 603 29.49 17.68 -12.51
N TYR A 604 28.68 16.77 -11.95
CA TYR A 604 28.36 16.74 -10.50
C TYR A 604 29.58 16.61 -9.58
N MET A 605 30.64 15.97 -10.07
CA MET A 605 31.86 15.66 -9.31
C MET A 605 33.02 16.56 -9.69
N ASP A 606 32.78 17.65 -10.43
CA ASP A 606 33.83 18.52 -10.93
C ASP A 606 34.38 19.45 -9.82
N PRO A 607 35.68 19.38 -9.48
CA PRO A 607 36.29 20.30 -8.52
C PRO A 607 36.70 21.66 -9.13
N GLU A 608 36.80 21.78 -10.45
CA GLU A 608 37.36 22.93 -11.16
C GLU A 608 36.28 23.88 -11.73
N GLU A 609 35.02 23.45 -11.82
CA GLU A 609 33.90 24.29 -12.22
C GLU A 609 33.14 24.83 -11.01
N PHE A 610 32.81 26.13 -11.05
CA PHE A 610 32.23 26.86 -9.91
C PHE A 610 30.83 27.38 -10.22
N LEU A 611 29.94 27.26 -9.23
CA LEU A 611 28.63 27.87 -9.24
C LEU A 611 28.74 29.40 -9.05
N PRO A 612 27.69 30.18 -9.40
CA PRO A 612 27.69 31.64 -9.23
C PRO A 612 27.95 32.14 -7.80
N ASP A 613 27.81 31.27 -6.80
CA ASP A 613 28.06 31.57 -5.38
C ASP A 613 29.48 31.24 -4.91
N GLY A 614 30.36 30.80 -5.82
CA GLY A 614 31.77 30.53 -5.56
C GLY A 614 32.09 29.14 -5.01
N ARG A 615 31.10 28.25 -4.82
CA ARG A 615 31.34 26.84 -4.49
C ARG A 615 31.64 26.03 -5.76
N SER A 616 32.52 25.03 -5.69
CA SER A 616 32.69 24.09 -6.80
C SER A 616 31.48 23.16 -6.93
N ASN A 617 31.25 22.60 -8.11
CA ASN A 617 30.16 21.64 -8.36
C ASN A 617 30.29 20.42 -7.43
N LEU A 618 31.51 19.93 -7.22
CA LEU A 618 31.82 18.85 -6.28
C LEU A 618 31.43 19.22 -4.84
N GLN A 619 31.88 20.39 -4.36
CA GLN A 619 31.57 20.85 -2.99
C GLN A 619 30.06 20.98 -2.79
N HIS A 620 29.35 21.59 -3.75
CA HIS A 620 27.90 21.75 -3.69
C HIS A 620 27.17 20.40 -3.64
N THR A 621 27.58 19.44 -4.46
CA THR A 621 26.99 18.09 -4.49
C THR A 621 27.18 17.37 -3.15
N VAL A 622 28.39 17.42 -2.58
CA VAL A 622 28.67 16.81 -1.25
C VAL A 622 27.84 17.47 -0.15
N GLU A 623 27.71 18.79 -0.15
CA GLU A 623 26.89 19.51 0.84
C GLU A 623 25.40 19.10 0.80
N ILE A 624 24.82 18.91 -0.40
CA ILE A 624 23.44 18.42 -0.53
C ILE A 624 23.32 16.99 0.01
N ILE A 625 24.26 16.11 -0.32
CA ILE A 625 24.28 14.73 0.18
C ILE A 625 24.34 14.73 1.71
N LEU A 626 25.20 15.56 2.32
CA LEU A 626 25.29 15.66 3.78
C LEU A 626 24.00 16.18 4.41
N ARG A 627 23.32 17.15 3.78
CA ARG A 627 22.00 17.62 4.24
C ARG A 627 20.94 16.52 4.18
N ILE A 628 20.98 15.67 3.16
CA ILE A 628 20.10 14.50 3.06
C ILE A 628 20.41 13.50 4.18
N LEU A 629 21.69 13.14 4.35
CA LEU A 629 22.12 12.15 5.34
C LEU A 629 21.85 12.58 6.80
N THR A 630 21.91 13.89 7.06
CA THR A 630 21.64 14.48 8.38
C THR A 630 20.18 14.88 8.61
N GLY A 631 19.29 14.68 7.62
CA GLY A 631 17.86 15.00 7.74
C GLY A 631 17.50 16.49 7.65
N ASN A 632 18.44 17.35 7.24
CA ASN A 632 18.28 18.82 7.24
C ASN A 632 17.73 19.41 5.94
N LEU A 633 17.34 18.58 4.96
CA LEU A 633 16.92 19.05 3.63
C LEU A 633 15.60 19.85 3.64
N LEU A 634 14.68 19.57 4.59
CA LEU A 634 13.33 20.15 4.63
C LEU A 634 13.28 21.64 5.06
N GLN A 635 14.40 22.27 5.40
CA GLN A 635 14.45 23.69 5.75
C GLN A 635 14.58 24.64 4.55
N ALA A 636 14.86 24.15 3.33
CA ALA A 636 15.11 25.01 2.18
C ALA A 636 14.36 24.56 0.90
N GLY A 637 13.33 25.32 0.50
CA GLY A 637 13.26 25.70 -0.92
C GLY A 637 12.10 25.26 -1.82
N GLN A 638 10.89 24.94 -1.33
CA GLN A 638 9.68 25.01 -2.18
C GLN A 638 8.52 25.69 -1.44
N ASN A 639 8.25 26.94 -1.79
CA ASN A 639 7.13 27.71 -1.23
C ASN A 639 5.83 27.36 -1.97
N PHE A 640 5.18 26.26 -1.61
CA PHE A 640 3.76 26.11 -1.93
C PHE A 640 2.96 27.07 -1.03
N PRO A 641 1.89 27.71 -1.54
CA PRO A 641 1.03 28.53 -0.71
C PRO A 641 0.39 27.66 0.39
N VAL A 642 0.72 27.95 1.65
CA VAL A 642 0.17 27.24 2.81
C VAL A 642 -1.31 27.58 2.95
N LYS A 643 -2.19 26.59 2.82
CA LYS A 643 -3.61 26.75 3.09
C LYS A 643 -3.86 26.69 4.60
N LEU A 644 -4.40 27.78 5.16
CA LEU A 644 -4.79 27.82 6.56
C LEU A 644 -5.99 26.89 6.83
N SER A 645 -5.86 25.97 7.79
CA SER A 645 -6.92 25.06 8.20
C SER A 645 -8.06 25.78 8.93
N ASN A 646 -9.27 25.18 8.93
CA ASN A 646 -10.39 25.69 9.73
C ASN A 646 -10.08 25.60 11.23
N TYR A 647 -9.44 24.52 11.69
CA TYR A 647 -8.94 24.39 13.05
C TYR A 647 -8.07 25.58 13.46
N ALA A 648 -7.05 25.91 12.66
CA ALA A 648 -6.16 27.04 12.96
C ALA A 648 -6.90 28.38 13.01
N ARG A 649 -7.92 28.56 12.15
CA ARG A 649 -8.82 29.73 12.23
C ARG A 649 -9.65 29.72 13.50
N TYR A 650 -10.32 28.63 13.82
CA TYR A 650 -11.18 28.49 15.01
C TYR A 650 -10.40 28.76 16.29
N LYS A 651 -9.14 28.33 16.36
CA LYS A 651 -8.25 28.59 17.50
C LYS A 651 -7.85 30.06 17.67
N GLN A 652 -8.09 30.94 16.70
CA GLN A 652 -7.87 32.39 16.87
C GLN A 652 -8.86 33.01 17.87
N ALA A 653 -10.04 32.41 18.04
CA ALA A 653 -10.97 32.82 19.07
C ALA A 653 -10.59 32.22 20.43
N ALA A 654 -10.28 33.08 21.40
CA ALA A 654 -9.77 32.66 22.70
C ALA A 654 -10.67 31.65 23.43
N PHE A 655 -12.00 31.76 23.29
CA PHE A 655 -12.97 30.85 23.93
C PHE A 655 -12.91 29.39 23.42
N ASN A 656 -12.19 29.12 22.33
CA ASN A 656 -11.89 27.76 21.85
C ASN A 656 -10.62 27.16 22.47
N GLY A 657 -9.93 27.89 23.35
CA GLY A 657 -8.76 27.43 24.08
C GLY A 657 -9.10 27.03 25.53
N PRO A 658 -8.52 25.94 26.06
CA PRO A 658 -8.75 25.53 27.45
C PRO A 658 -8.30 26.60 28.47
N ALA A 659 -7.23 27.35 28.17
CA ALA A 659 -6.72 28.42 29.02
C ALA A 659 -7.71 29.60 29.23
N TYR A 660 -8.76 29.72 28.41
CA TYR A 660 -9.80 30.72 28.58
C TYR A 660 -10.71 30.46 29.80
N TYR A 661 -10.68 29.23 30.33
CA TYR A 661 -11.55 28.77 31.40
C TYR A 661 -10.74 28.43 32.67
N PRO A 662 -10.58 29.37 33.61
CA PRO A 662 -9.78 29.15 34.81
C PRO A 662 -10.29 27.97 35.66
N LEU A 663 -9.38 27.11 36.11
CA LEU A 663 -9.76 25.91 36.87
C LEU A 663 -10.27 26.22 38.28
N ASN A 664 -9.89 27.37 38.85
CA ASN A 664 -10.37 27.86 40.14
C ASN A 664 -11.79 28.45 40.11
N GLN A 665 -12.37 28.68 38.92
CA GLN A 665 -13.76 29.11 38.79
C GLN A 665 -14.70 27.91 38.90
N THR A 666 -15.73 28.05 39.73
CA THR A 666 -16.77 27.04 39.93
C THR A 666 -18.17 27.59 39.69
N VAL A 667 -19.15 26.69 39.57
CA VAL A 667 -20.56 26.97 39.31
C VAL A 667 -21.41 26.63 40.54
N ASP A 668 -22.65 27.11 40.57
CA ASP A 668 -23.63 26.66 41.58
C ASP A 668 -24.07 25.22 41.25
N LEU A 669 -23.66 24.25 42.07
CA LEU A 669 -23.94 22.82 41.86
C LEU A 669 -25.43 22.46 42.05
N HIS A 670 -26.27 23.38 42.55
CA HIS A 670 -27.72 23.21 42.52
C HIS A 670 -28.33 23.46 41.14
N GLN A 671 -27.64 24.22 40.29
CA GLN A 671 -28.09 24.61 38.94
C GLN A 671 -27.31 23.89 37.83
N TYR A 672 -26.07 23.52 38.13
CA TYR A 672 -25.14 22.89 37.20
C TYR A 672 -24.71 21.51 37.69
N GLN A 673 -24.34 20.65 36.74
CA GLN A 673 -23.76 19.34 36.98
C GLN A 673 -22.43 19.21 36.24
N ALA A 674 -21.46 18.50 36.84
CA ALA A 674 -20.25 18.10 36.13
C ALA A 674 -20.60 17.07 35.04
N ILE A 675 -19.89 17.10 33.90
CA ILE A 675 -20.16 16.15 32.80
C ILE A 675 -19.77 14.72 33.20
N ALA A 676 -18.65 14.55 33.91
CA ALA A 676 -18.15 13.27 34.39
C ALA A 676 -17.31 13.44 35.66
N PRO A 677 -17.08 12.36 36.45
CA PRO A 677 -16.28 12.44 37.67
C PRO A 677 -14.83 12.86 37.40
N TRP A 678 -14.17 12.24 36.43
CA TRP A 678 -12.81 12.59 36.00
C TRP A 678 -12.82 13.29 34.64
N MET A 679 -12.30 14.51 34.60
CA MET A 679 -12.14 15.30 33.38
C MET A 679 -10.81 16.02 33.38
N GLY A 680 -10.23 16.23 32.20
CA GLY A 680 -8.95 16.92 32.09
C GLY A 680 -8.44 17.03 30.67
N ARG A 681 -7.30 17.71 30.56
CA ARG A 681 -6.63 17.95 29.28
C ARG A 681 -5.47 16.98 29.10
N LEU A 682 -5.43 16.32 27.95
CA LEU A 682 -4.32 15.45 27.57
C LEU A 682 -3.13 16.31 27.14
N ILE A 683 -1.95 15.93 27.62
CA ILE A 683 -0.67 16.57 27.28
C ILE A 683 0.29 15.50 26.80
N LEU A 684 0.79 15.65 25.57
CA LEU A 684 1.79 14.76 25.01
C LEU A 684 3.17 15.10 25.62
N PRO A 685 3.86 14.17 26.30
CA PRO A 685 5.20 14.43 26.84
C PRO A 685 6.20 14.67 25.71
N HIS A 686 7.29 15.40 25.98
CA HIS A 686 8.39 15.49 25.02
C HIS A 686 9.05 14.12 24.79
N ARG A 687 9.63 13.94 23.60
CA ARG A 687 10.22 12.66 23.16
C ARG A 687 11.22 12.08 24.16
N GLU A 688 12.04 12.93 24.79
CA GLU A 688 13.03 12.51 25.79
C GLU A 688 12.39 12.11 27.13
N ALA A 689 11.34 12.83 27.58
CA ALA A 689 10.62 12.55 28.82
C ALA A 689 9.78 11.26 28.76
N ARG A 690 9.45 10.82 27.54
CA ARG A 690 8.57 9.68 27.25
C ARG A 690 8.96 8.39 28.00
N GLN A 691 10.26 8.09 28.09
CA GLN A 691 10.78 6.88 28.76
C GLN A 691 10.51 6.88 30.27
N VAL A 692 10.42 8.07 30.88
CA VAL A 692 10.12 8.27 32.30
C VAL A 692 8.61 8.24 32.53
N ILE A 693 7.85 8.97 31.70
CA ILE A 693 6.40 9.10 31.86
C ILE A 693 5.66 7.80 31.55
N LYS A 694 6.08 7.01 30.55
CA LYS A 694 5.46 5.73 30.15
C LYS A 694 3.93 5.83 29.98
N GLY A 695 3.49 6.85 29.25
CA GLY A 695 2.09 7.21 29.04
C GLY A 695 1.99 8.66 28.57
N VAL A 696 0.86 9.31 28.84
CA VAL A 696 0.69 10.75 28.60
C VAL A 696 0.51 11.49 29.92
N LEU A 697 0.53 12.81 29.88
CA LEU A 697 0.22 13.64 31.03
C LEU A 697 -1.24 14.09 30.97
N PHE A 698 -1.81 14.36 32.13
CA PHE A 698 -3.20 14.74 32.30
C PHE A 698 -3.31 15.90 33.28
N GLU A 699 -3.70 17.07 32.78
CA GLU A 699 -4.03 18.22 33.62
C GLU A 699 -5.46 18.04 34.12
N VAL A 700 -5.59 17.82 35.42
CA VAL A 700 -6.86 17.46 36.05
C VAL A 700 -7.77 18.68 36.16
N HIS A 701 -8.94 18.63 35.52
CA HIS A 701 -9.91 19.73 35.52
C HIS A 701 -11.06 19.52 36.50
N HIS A 702 -11.36 18.26 36.81
CA HIS A 702 -12.41 17.85 37.76
C HIS A 702 -12.14 16.43 38.25
N THR A 703 -12.52 16.15 39.50
CA THR A 703 -12.34 14.86 40.16
C THR A 703 -13.56 14.49 41.01
N PRO A 704 -13.69 13.22 41.43
CA PRO A 704 -14.52 12.84 42.56
C PRO A 704 -14.06 13.56 43.84
N GLY A 705 -14.98 13.77 44.79
CA GLY A 705 -14.74 14.62 45.99
C GLY A 705 -13.53 14.22 46.85
N ASN A 706 -13.14 12.94 46.86
CA ASN A 706 -11.96 12.47 47.60
C ASN A 706 -10.61 12.86 46.95
N TYR A 707 -10.61 13.38 45.72
CA TYR A 707 -9.40 13.75 44.98
C TYR A 707 -9.40 15.22 44.55
N GLU A 708 -10.17 16.11 45.21
CA GLU A 708 -10.25 17.54 44.86
C GLU A 708 -8.88 18.25 44.87
N HIS A 709 -7.97 17.80 45.74
CA HIS A 709 -6.60 18.31 45.84
C HIS A 709 -5.74 18.08 44.57
N LEU A 710 -6.23 17.29 43.61
CA LEU A 710 -5.58 17.07 42.31
C LEU A 710 -6.03 18.08 41.25
N VAL A 711 -7.13 18.82 41.45
CA VAL A 711 -7.60 19.79 40.45
C VAL A 711 -6.54 20.86 40.20
N GLY A 712 -6.22 21.09 38.93
CA GLY A 712 -5.16 21.99 38.49
C GLY A 712 -3.75 21.40 38.50
N LYS A 713 -3.57 20.16 38.99
CA LYS A 713 -2.30 19.44 38.93
C LYS A 713 -2.19 18.65 37.62
N THR A 714 -0.96 18.54 37.12
CA THR A 714 -0.60 17.65 36.01
C THR A 714 -0.09 16.32 36.58
N VAL A 715 -0.76 15.24 36.24
CA VAL A 715 -0.46 13.86 36.70
C VAL A 715 -0.18 12.94 35.51
N GLN A 716 0.30 11.73 35.78
CA GLN A 716 0.53 10.72 34.73
C GLN A 716 -0.78 10.00 34.43
N LEU A 717 -1.06 9.75 33.14
CA LEU A 717 -2.19 8.93 32.69
C LEU A 717 -1.65 7.73 31.91
N ARG A 718 -2.03 6.53 32.37
CA ARG A 718 -1.49 5.25 31.88
C ARG A 718 -2.60 4.24 31.65
N TRP A 719 -2.28 3.22 30.85
CA TRP A 719 -3.12 2.03 30.73
C TRP A 719 -2.99 1.14 31.98
N VAL A 720 -4.07 0.48 32.36
CA VAL A 720 -4.03 -0.61 33.36
C VAL A 720 -3.17 -1.77 32.84
N ASP A 721 -2.51 -2.50 33.74
CA ASP A 721 -1.53 -3.53 33.38
C ASP A 721 -2.12 -4.94 33.19
N THR A 722 -3.33 -5.05 32.63
CA THR A 722 -4.01 -6.34 32.42
C THR A 722 -3.58 -6.99 31.09
N PRO A 723 -3.56 -8.34 30.98
CA PRO A 723 -3.21 -9.03 29.73
C PRO A 723 -4.07 -8.61 28.52
N PHE A 724 -5.35 -8.35 28.76
CA PHE A 724 -6.29 -7.94 27.73
C PHE A 724 -5.97 -6.55 27.17
N VAL A 725 -5.77 -5.55 28.03
CA VAL A 725 -5.44 -4.18 27.61
C VAL A 725 -4.06 -4.11 26.96
N LYS A 726 -3.08 -4.88 27.46
CA LYS A 726 -1.76 -5.04 26.82
C LYS A 726 -1.87 -5.53 25.39
N HIS A 727 -2.68 -6.57 25.14
CA HIS A 727 -2.84 -7.13 23.81
C HIS A 727 -3.45 -6.11 22.83
N LEU A 728 -4.49 -5.40 23.25
CA LEU A 728 -5.13 -4.37 22.42
C LEU A 728 -4.17 -3.23 22.08
N ARG A 729 -3.41 -2.76 23.08
CA ARG A 729 -2.38 -1.74 22.89
C ARG A 729 -1.36 -2.20 21.84
N GLN A 730 -0.81 -3.41 22.00
CA GLN A 730 0.17 -3.96 21.06
C GLN A 730 -0.33 -4.04 19.63
N VAL A 731 -1.61 -4.38 19.43
CA VAL A 731 -2.22 -4.47 18.09
C VAL A 731 -2.38 -3.10 17.43
N ALA A 732 -2.45 -2.03 18.22
CA ALA A 732 -2.66 -0.66 17.76
C ALA A 732 -1.40 0.22 17.82
N THR A 733 -0.31 -0.29 18.39
CA THR A 733 0.97 0.43 18.53
C THR A 733 1.78 0.34 17.24
N HIS A 734 2.19 1.48 16.69
CA HIS A 734 2.98 1.54 15.45
C HIS A 734 4.07 2.62 15.54
N ASP A 735 5.13 2.43 14.75
CA ASP A 735 6.07 3.52 14.47
C ASP A 735 5.42 4.51 13.51
N VAL A 736 5.59 5.82 13.75
CA VAL A 736 4.98 6.89 12.96
C VAL A 736 6.07 7.60 12.17
N HIS A 737 5.96 7.52 10.85
CA HIS A 737 6.81 8.19 9.88
C HIS A 737 5.92 8.73 8.77
N PHE A 738 5.91 10.05 8.60
CA PHE A 738 5.03 10.67 7.62
C PHE A 738 5.40 10.19 6.22
N SER A 739 4.41 9.61 5.53
CA SER A 739 4.43 9.50 4.08
C SER A 739 4.46 10.90 3.49
N ALA A 740 4.97 11.07 2.27
CA ALA A 740 5.02 12.43 1.75
C ALA A 740 3.64 12.98 1.39
N ASP A 741 2.62 12.14 1.18
CA ASP A 741 1.23 12.60 1.14
C ASP A 741 0.87 13.30 2.46
N ALA A 742 1.18 12.67 3.62
CA ALA A 742 0.93 13.27 4.94
C ALA A 742 1.80 14.51 5.18
N GLU A 743 3.07 14.48 4.78
CA GLU A 743 3.96 15.64 4.86
C GLU A 743 3.43 16.82 4.03
N TYR A 744 2.98 16.54 2.80
CA TYR A 744 2.42 17.54 1.90
C TYR A 744 1.09 18.08 2.41
N SER A 745 0.14 17.21 2.77
CA SER A 745 -1.20 17.65 3.17
C SER A 745 -1.22 18.34 4.52
N SER A 746 -0.29 17.98 5.42
CA SER A 746 -0.09 18.65 6.70
C SER A 746 0.46 20.07 6.51
N LYS A 747 1.45 20.24 5.64
CA LYS A 747 2.11 21.54 5.42
C LYS A 747 1.35 22.47 4.48
N TYR A 748 0.67 21.93 3.47
CA TYR A 748 0.20 22.73 2.33
C TYR A 748 -1.32 22.66 2.09
N ASP A 749 -1.99 21.54 2.36
CA ASP A 749 -3.44 21.40 2.11
C ASP A 749 -4.33 21.85 3.28
N GLY A 750 -3.71 22.19 4.43
CA GLY A 750 -4.41 22.62 5.63
C GLY A 750 -5.17 21.50 6.34
N LEU A 751 -4.81 20.23 6.09
CA LEU A 751 -5.29 19.12 6.91
C LEU A 751 -4.52 19.08 8.23
N ILE A 752 -5.21 18.79 9.33
CA ILE A 752 -4.54 18.61 10.62
C ILE A 752 -4.05 17.17 10.71
N HIS A 753 -2.74 16.96 10.85
CA HIS A 753 -2.06 15.68 11.07
C HIS A 753 -1.37 15.64 12.44
N PRO A 754 -1.02 14.44 12.97
CA PRO A 754 -0.28 14.28 14.23
C PRO A 754 1.21 14.63 14.09
N GLU A 755 1.54 15.85 13.64
CA GLU A 755 2.93 16.27 13.33
C GLU A 755 3.89 16.07 14.51
N ARG A 756 3.39 16.24 15.74
CA ARG A 756 4.16 16.05 16.98
C ARG A 756 4.63 14.61 17.20
N LEU A 757 4.02 13.64 16.50
CA LEU A 757 4.34 12.22 16.54
C LEU A 757 5.19 11.77 15.35
N ASN A 758 5.52 12.65 14.39
CA ASN A 758 6.35 12.27 13.27
C ASN A 758 7.75 11.82 13.75
N HIS A 759 8.24 10.71 13.19
CA HIS A 759 9.47 10.01 13.59
C HIS A 759 9.48 9.41 15.00
N TRP A 760 8.33 9.26 15.65
CA TRP A 760 8.23 8.52 16.91
C TRP A 760 8.07 7.03 16.66
N GLN A 761 8.76 6.20 17.44
CA GLN A 761 8.61 4.75 17.40
C GLN A 761 7.59 4.28 18.43
N GLN A 762 6.89 3.18 18.17
CA GLN A 762 6.00 2.51 19.12
C GLN A 762 4.94 3.45 19.73
N VAL A 763 4.35 4.33 18.93
CA VAL A 763 3.28 5.24 19.38
C VAL A 763 2.05 4.42 19.75
N ASP A 764 1.60 4.55 20.99
CA ASP A 764 0.43 3.82 21.50
C ASP A 764 -0.90 4.59 21.28
N PRO A 765 -2.07 3.95 21.52
CA PRO A 765 -3.37 4.60 21.32
C PRO A 765 -3.60 5.88 22.13
N LEU A 766 -3.03 5.99 23.34
CA LEU A 766 -3.18 7.17 24.19
C LEU A 766 -2.27 8.31 23.71
N GLU A 767 -1.04 8.00 23.34
CA GLU A 767 -0.10 8.93 22.72
C GLU A 767 -0.64 9.45 21.38
N SER A 768 -1.21 8.56 20.55
CA SER A 768 -1.83 8.95 19.28
C SER A 768 -2.98 9.95 19.47
N LEU A 769 -3.78 9.80 20.54
CA LEU A 769 -4.87 10.73 20.85
C LEU A 769 -4.30 12.07 21.32
N ALA A 770 -3.40 12.08 22.31
CA ALA A 770 -2.80 13.31 22.85
C ALA A 770 -2.03 14.11 21.79
N GLY A 771 -1.34 13.42 20.87
CA GLY A 771 -0.53 14.01 19.81
C GLY A 771 -1.25 14.34 18.50
N SER A 772 -2.57 14.16 18.42
CA SER A 772 -3.34 14.32 17.17
C SER A 772 -3.41 15.75 16.65
N HIS A 773 -3.42 16.74 17.54
CA HIS A 773 -3.40 18.16 17.17
C HIS A 773 -1.98 18.73 17.18
N PRO A 774 -1.76 19.95 16.65
CA PRO A 774 -0.48 20.66 16.80
C PRO A 774 -0.20 21.15 18.24
N THR A 775 -1.22 21.18 19.10
CA THR A 775 -1.17 21.73 20.47
C THR A 775 -1.90 20.84 21.45
N ASP A 776 -1.55 20.88 22.74
CA ASP A 776 -2.24 20.14 23.81
C ASP A 776 -3.54 20.83 24.21
N ASP A 777 -4.61 20.63 23.44
CA ASP A 777 -5.92 21.27 23.65
C ASP A 777 -7.10 20.29 23.69
N ILE A 778 -6.80 18.99 23.77
CA ILE A 778 -7.80 17.93 23.79
C ILE A 778 -8.29 17.72 25.23
N VAL A 779 -9.56 18.06 25.47
CA VAL A 779 -10.23 17.85 26.76
C VAL A 779 -11.06 16.57 26.69
N VAL A 780 -10.91 15.71 27.69
CA VAL A 780 -11.53 14.39 27.75
C VAL A 780 -12.17 14.15 29.11
N LEU A 781 -13.20 13.30 29.13
CA LEU A 781 -13.57 12.53 30.31
C LEU A 781 -12.87 11.16 30.29
N LEU A 782 -12.61 10.63 31.48
CA LEU A 782 -12.13 9.26 31.64
C LEU A 782 -13.31 8.34 31.96
N ASN A 783 -13.37 7.18 31.30
CA ASN A 783 -14.39 6.18 31.61
C ASN A 783 -14.05 5.49 32.93
N GLU A 784 -15.06 5.31 33.77
CA GLU A 784 -14.93 4.53 35.00
C GLU A 784 -14.78 3.02 34.69
N PRO A 785 -14.01 2.27 35.51
CA PRO A 785 -13.29 2.73 36.69
C PRO A 785 -11.95 3.42 36.36
N VAL A 786 -11.58 4.45 37.14
CA VAL A 786 -10.24 5.05 37.15
C VAL A 786 -9.49 4.65 38.42
N GLU A 787 -8.35 3.98 38.28
CA GLU A 787 -7.50 3.60 39.42
C GLU A 787 -6.46 4.69 39.69
N VAL A 788 -6.34 5.12 40.95
CA VAL A 788 -5.37 6.15 41.36
C VAL A 788 -4.23 5.50 42.13
N GLU A 789 -3.01 5.68 41.64
CA GLU A 789 -1.78 5.17 42.23
C GLU A 789 -0.91 6.35 42.70
N GLU A 790 -0.88 6.57 44.02
CA GLU A 790 -0.08 7.60 44.69
C GLU A 790 1.25 6.99 45.18
N SER A 791 2.11 6.61 44.23
CA SER A 791 3.36 5.88 44.50
C SER A 791 4.59 6.76 44.80
N GLY A 792 4.46 8.09 44.85
CA GLY A 792 5.54 9.05 45.11
C GLY A 792 5.06 10.28 45.89
N GLY A 793 5.94 10.91 46.65
CA GLY A 793 5.61 12.00 47.59
C GLY A 793 4.91 13.21 46.93
N GLU A 794 4.24 14.03 47.73
CA GLU A 794 3.47 15.22 47.27
C GLU A 794 4.33 16.31 46.58
N SER A 795 5.64 16.13 46.48
CA SER A 795 6.57 17.06 45.86
C SER A 795 6.49 17.02 44.33
N LEU A 796 6.41 18.21 43.72
CA LEU A 796 6.45 18.39 42.28
C LEU A 796 7.77 17.85 41.70
N GLU A 797 7.69 16.85 40.83
CA GLU A 797 8.83 16.38 40.06
C GLU A 797 9.02 17.30 38.85
N THR A 798 10.29 17.59 38.54
CA THR A 798 10.65 18.39 37.38
C THR A 798 11.61 17.60 36.52
N TRP A 799 11.20 17.32 35.30
CA TRP A 799 12.05 16.78 34.26
C TRP A 799 12.56 17.93 33.40
N THR A 800 13.86 17.98 33.16
CA THR A 800 14.50 18.94 32.25
C THR A 800 15.14 18.19 31.10
N SER A 801 14.97 18.69 29.88
CA SER A 801 15.63 18.15 28.69
C SER A 801 17.16 18.20 28.83
N SER A 802 17.83 17.35 28.06
CA SER A 802 19.30 17.24 28.09
C SER A 802 20.03 18.54 27.74
N ASP A 803 19.39 19.41 26.96
CA ASP A 803 19.86 20.74 26.54
C ASP A 803 19.36 21.88 27.45
N ALA A 804 18.63 21.56 28.53
CA ALA A 804 18.00 22.49 29.49
C ALA A 804 17.03 23.51 28.88
N THR A 805 16.56 23.34 27.64
CA THR A 805 15.63 24.27 26.99
C THR A 805 14.17 24.03 27.36
N THR A 806 13.85 22.81 27.77
CA THR A 806 12.47 22.38 28.01
C THR A 806 12.34 21.75 29.39
N THR A 807 11.49 22.35 30.22
CA THR A 807 11.22 21.90 31.58
C THR A 807 9.77 21.47 31.71
N LEU A 808 9.54 20.29 32.26
CA LEU A 808 8.22 19.72 32.43
C LEU A 808 8.04 19.32 33.89
N SER A 809 7.06 19.94 34.54
CA SER A 809 6.73 19.66 35.95
C SER A 809 5.44 18.85 36.05
N TYR A 810 5.47 17.78 36.85
CA TYR A 810 4.32 16.91 37.08
C TYR A 810 4.37 16.33 38.50
N PHE A 811 3.21 15.91 39.00
CA PHE A 811 3.11 15.18 40.26
C PHE A 811 3.27 13.68 39.99
N PRO A 812 4.02 12.92 40.83
CA PRO A 812 4.28 11.48 40.64
C PRO A 812 3.06 10.61 41.03
N ILE A 813 1.88 11.01 40.58
CA ILE A 813 0.60 10.34 40.75
C ILE A 813 0.20 9.77 39.40
N SER A 814 -0.22 8.51 39.37
CA SER A 814 -0.65 7.81 38.15
C SER A 814 -2.14 7.52 38.18
N LEU A 815 -2.87 7.99 37.18
CA LEU A 815 -4.23 7.56 36.86
C LEU A 815 -4.15 6.41 35.85
N ARG A 816 -4.84 5.30 36.12
CA ARG A 816 -4.90 4.15 35.22
C ARG A 816 -6.30 3.92 34.67
N ILE A 817 -6.37 3.73 33.35
CA ILE A 817 -7.61 3.58 32.58
C ILE A 817 -7.66 2.25 31.82
N HIS A 818 -8.89 1.76 31.63
CA HIS A 818 -9.20 0.48 30.96
C HIS A 818 -9.59 0.64 29.48
N SER A 819 -10.05 1.83 29.09
CA SER A 819 -10.56 2.15 27.74
C SER A 819 -10.12 3.54 27.31
N GLN A 820 -10.20 3.83 26.01
CA GLN A 820 -9.86 5.15 25.48
C GLN A 820 -10.66 6.29 26.14
N PRO A 821 -10.03 7.43 26.46
CA PRO A 821 -10.75 8.63 26.91
C PRO A 821 -11.75 9.16 25.87
N VAL A 822 -12.83 9.79 26.35
CA VAL A 822 -13.89 10.34 25.48
C VAL A 822 -13.73 11.85 25.38
N GLN A 823 -13.66 12.38 24.16
CA GLN A 823 -13.53 13.82 23.92
C GLN A 823 -14.84 14.55 24.27
N ILE A 824 -14.71 15.66 25.01
CA ILE A 824 -15.83 16.47 25.50
C ILE A 824 -15.60 17.97 25.25
N THR A 825 -16.70 18.73 25.27
CA THR A 825 -16.68 20.19 25.36
C THR A 825 -17.37 20.64 26.65
N GLY A 826 -16.73 21.55 27.38
CA GLY A 826 -17.18 22.07 28.67
C GLY A 826 -16.71 21.23 29.87
N ARG A 827 -16.90 21.77 31.08
CA ARG A 827 -16.71 21.05 32.36
C ARG A 827 -18.04 20.78 33.05
N PHE A 828 -18.97 21.72 32.90
CA PHE A 828 -20.28 21.68 33.54
C PHE A 828 -21.39 21.81 32.50
N TYR A 829 -22.58 21.37 32.87
CA TYR A 829 -23.80 21.63 32.12
C TYR A 829 -24.96 22.04 33.01
N ALA A 830 -25.89 22.83 32.46
CA ALA A 830 -27.14 23.20 33.11
C ALA A 830 -28.32 22.99 32.13
N LEU A 831 -29.53 22.86 32.68
CA LEU A 831 -30.76 22.80 31.90
C LEU A 831 -31.48 24.14 31.98
N VAL A 832 -31.57 24.84 30.85
CA VAL A 832 -32.05 26.22 30.81
C VAL A 832 -33.06 26.47 29.69
N LYS A 833 -33.81 27.56 29.81
CA LYS A 833 -34.58 28.17 28.73
C LYS A 833 -34.02 29.55 28.43
N PHE A 834 -33.77 29.84 27.15
CA PHE A 834 -33.34 31.17 26.70
C PHE A 834 -34.53 32.13 26.73
N VAL A 835 -34.39 33.27 27.42
CA VAL A 835 -35.47 34.25 27.58
C VAL A 835 -35.35 35.34 26.52
N GLN A 836 -34.19 35.99 26.45
CA GLN A 836 -33.92 37.03 25.46
C GLN A 836 -32.41 37.27 25.30
N PRO A 837 -31.94 37.65 24.10
CA PRO A 837 -30.59 38.16 23.91
C PRO A 837 -30.45 39.55 24.56
N ILE A 838 -29.25 39.87 25.04
CA ILE A 838 -28.90 41.22 25.49
C ILE A 838 -28.38 42.01 24.27
N PRO A 839 -29.05 43.09 23.83
CA PRO A 839 -28.71 43.80 22.61
C PRO A 839 -27.24 44.26 22.55
N ASN A 840 -26.62 44.15 21.37
CA ASN A 840 -25.22 44.54 21.10
C ASN A 840 -24.18 43.81 21.96
N THR A 841 -24.51 42.64 22.48
CA THR A 841 -23.58 41.77 23.21
C THR A 841 -23.72 40.33 22.75
N ASP A 842 -22.79 39.47 23.16
CA ASP A 842 -22.89 38.02 23.00
C ASP A 842 -23.64 37.34 24.16
N GLN A 843 -24.39 38.09 24.99
CA GLN A 843 -25.01 37.56 26.20
C GLN A 843 -26.49 37.23 26.03
N PHE A 844 -26.96 36.25 26.78
CA PHE A 844 -28.36 35.85 26.85
C PHE A 844 -28.81 35.76 28.30
N ARG A 845 -30.02 36.25 28.57
CA ARG A 845 -30.72 35.94 29.81
C ARG A 845 -31.34 34.56 29.70
N VAL A 846 -31.08 33.70 30.67
CA VAL A 846 -31.63 32.36 30.78
C VAL A 846 -32.35 32.17 32.10
N VAL A 847 -33.25 31.21 32.16
CA VAL A 847 -33.87 30.74 33.39
C VAL A 847 -33.57 29.24 33.55
N HIS A 848 -33.14 28.86 34.74
CA HIS A 848 -32.82 27.47 35.07
C HIS A 848 -34.09 26.65 35.28
N PHE A 849 -33.99 25.36 34.94
CA PHE A 849 -35.02 24.38 35.26
C PHE A 849 -35.13 24.19 36.77
N ASN A 850 -36.34 24.23 37.29
CA ASN A 850 -36.62 23.98 38.69
C ASN A 850 -37.02 22.51 38.88
N PRO A 851 -36.22 21.69 39.56
CA PRO A 851 -36.51 20.26 39.74
C PRO A 851 -37.79 20.01 40.54
N THR A 852 -38.18 20.92 41.43
CA THR A 852 -39.37 20.79 42.28
C THR A 852 -40.66 21.09 41.51
N SER A 853 -40.70 22.21 40.77
CA SER A 853 -41.89 22.58 39.97
C SER A 853 -41.96 21.88 38.62
N ARG A 854 -40.83 21.34 38.14
CA ARG A 854 -40.64 20.76 36.80
C ARG A 854 -40.83 21.78 35.66
N GLU A 855 -40.66 23.06 35.96
CA GLU A 855 -40.84 24.18 35.03
C GLU A 855 -39.59 25.08 34.96
N PHE A 856 -39.53 25.94 33.94
CA PHE A 856 -38.50 26.98 33.79
C PHE A 856 -38.82 28.23 34.61
N ASN A 857 -38.93 28.05 35.93
CA ASN A 857 -39.19 29.12 36.90
C ASN A 857 -38.13 29.16 38.03
N GLY A 858 -36.95 28.58 37.78
CA GLY A 858 -35.81 28.65 38.68
C GLY A 858 -35.13 30.02 38.67
N SER A 859 -33.87 30.04 39.12
CA SER A 859 -33.04 31.25 39.09
C SER A 859 -32.81 31.75 37.67
N GLN A 860 -32.74 33.09 37.53
CA GLN A 860 -32.31 33.71 36.27
C GLN A 860 -30.82 33.97 36.30
N GLU A 861 -30.16 33.74 35.17
CA GLU A 861 -28.73 33.97 34.99
C GLU A 861 -28.48 34.66 33.63
N VAL A 862 -27.36 35.37 33.53
CA VAL A 862 -26.85 35.86 32.25
C VAL A 862 -25.65 35.01 31.83
N VAL A 863 -25.77 34.35 30.68
CA VAL A 863 -24.72 33.50 30.10
C VAL A 863 -24.17 34.13 28.81
N ARG A 864 -22.96 33.75 28.42
CA ARG A 864 -22.28 34.19 27.19
C ARG A 864 -22.44 33.15 26.10
N LEU A 865 -22.79 33.58 24.89
CA LEU A 865 -22.78 32.82 23.64
C LEU A 865 -21.93 33.56 22.60
N PRO A 866 -20.58 33.52 22.72
CA PRO A 866 -19.68 34.18 21.77
C PRO A 866 -19.99 33.80 20.32
N GLU A 867 -19.78 34.74 19.40
CA GLU A 867 -19.91 34.49 17.97
C GLU A 867 -18.81 33.54 17.49
N VAL A 868 -19.19 32.56 16.67
CA VAL A 868 -18.28 31.52 16.16
C VAL A 868 -17.61 31.99 14.87
N LEU A 869 -16.39 31.51 14.63
CA LEU A 869 -15.65 31.84 13.42
C LEU A 869 -16.13 30.99 12.24
N MET A 870 -16.21 31.60 11.06
CA MET A 870 -16.65 30.96 9.83
C MET A 870 -15.59 30.00 9.26
N ALA A 871 -16.03 28.93 8.62
CA ALA A 871 -15.14 28.04 7.87
C ALA A 871 -14.61 28.73 6.60
N ALA A 872 -13.32 28.58 6.31
CA ALA A 872 -12.63 29.24 5.19
C ALA A 872 -13.17 28.85 3.81
N THR A 873 -13.67 27.62 3.70
CA THR A 873 -14.04 26.98 2.44
C THR A 873 -15.53 27.07 2.13
N GLN A 874 -16.36 27.57 3.06
CA GLN A 874 -17.81 27.38 3.01
C GLN A 874 -18.63 28.65 3.24
N ASP A 875 -18.03 29.81 3.54
CA ASP A 875 -18.76 31.04 3.92
C ASP A 875 -19.96 30.79 4.87
N SER A 876 -19.91 29.70 5.65
CA SER A 876 -20.97 29.23 6.54
C SER A 876 -20.41 28.99 7.94
N SER A 877 -21.18 29.35 8.96
CA SER A 877 -20.83 29.13 10.36
C SER A 877 -21.29 27.74 10.82
N PRO A 878 -20.48 27.00 11.62
CA PRO A 878 -20.88 25.70 12.17
C PRO A 878 -22.14 25.74 13.05
N SER A 879 -22.39 26.90 13.68
CA SER A 879 -23.58 27.18 14.48
C SER A 879 -23.91 28.67 14.45
N THR A 880 -25.16 29.03 14.81
CA THR A 880 -25.60 30.42 15.01
C THR A 880 -26.48 30.52 16.26
N SER A 881 -26.41 31.65 16.94
CA SER A 881 -27.29 32.01 18.07
C SER A 881 -28.47 32.89 17.67
N ARG A 882 -28.58 33.25 16.38
CA ARG A 882 -29.68 34.08 15.85
C ARG A 882 -31.03 33.41 16.12
N ASP A 883 -31.96 34.15 16.74
CA ASP A 883 -33.32 33.70 17.05
C ASP A 883 -33.39 32.41 17.91
N LEU A 884 -32.34 32.10 18.68
CA LEU A 884 -32.29 30.89 19.52
C LEU A 884 -33.44 30.84 20.54
N GLU A 885 -33.82 31.99 21.10
CA GLU A 885 -34.93 32.13 22.04
C GLU A 885 -36.30 31.88 21.38
N LYS A 886 -36.39 32.04 20.06
CA LYS A 886 -37.59 31.79 19.24
C LYS A 886 -37.66 30.37 18.69
N SER A 887 -36.62 29.56 18.90
CA SER A 887 -36.61 28.16 18.48
C SER A 887 -37.76 27.39 19.14
N ALA A 888 -38.47 26.57 18.35
CA ALA A 888 -39.55 25.71 18.88
C ALA A 888 -39.05 24.73 19.97
N LEU A 889 -37.75 24.45 20.00
CA LEU A 889 -37.13 23.56 20.98
C LEU A 889 -36.91 24.24 22.34
N ASN A 890 -36.89 25.58 22.36
CA ASN A 890 -36.63 26.38 23.56
C ASN A 890 -37.75 26.26 24.61
N GLU A 891 -38.97 25.88 24.21
CA GLU A 891 -40.07 25.63 25.15
C GLU A 891 -39.74 24.52 26.15
N THR A 892 -39.14 23.43 25.66
CA THR A 892 -38.68 22.30 26.49
C THR A 892 -37.31 22.54 27.12
N GLY A 893 -36.60 23.56 26.65
CA GLY A 893 -35.27 23.97 27.09
C GLY A 893 -34.12 23.19 26.47
N TRP A 894 -32.92 23.65 26.83
CA TRP A 894 -31.64 23.23 26.29
C TRP A 894 -30.69 22.87 27.43
N TYR A 895 -29.97 21.77 27.27
CA TYR A 895 -28.76 21.57 28.05
C TYR A 895 -27.64 22.42 27.43
N ILE A 896 -27.07 23.31 28.24
CA ILE A 896 -25.93 24.15 27.89
C ILE A 896 -24.68 23.57 28.53
N TYR A 897 -23.63 23.35 27.75
CA TYR A 897 -22.34 22.84 28.25
C TYR A 897 -21.26 23.93 28.14
N GLY A 898 -20.41 24.03 29.15
CA GLY A 898 -19.40 25.08 29.21
C GLY A 898 -18.65 25.17 30.52
N ALA A 899 -18.06 26.35 30.76
CA ALA A 899 -17.42 26.73 32.00
C ALA A 899 -17.43 28.27 32.13
N LYS A 900 -17.09 28.76 33.33
CA LYS A 900 -16.94 30.20 33.56
C LYS A 900 -15.65 30.75 32.96
N ASP A 901 -15.74 31.96 32.41
CA ASP A 901 -14.60 32.76 32.00
C ASP A 901 -13.89 33.40 33.21
N THR A 902 -12.81 34.15 32.95
CA THR A 902 -12.07 34.90 33.98
C THR A 902 -12.90 35.95 34.71
N GLN A 903 -14.03 36.38 34.14
CA GLN A 903 -14.96 37.34 34.75
C GLN A 903 -16.09 36.63 35.52
N GLY A 904 -16.03 35.30 35.66
CA GLY A 904 -17.01 34.50 36.39
C GLY A 904 -18.33 34.30 35.64
N ARG A 905 -18.40 34.59 34.34
CA ARG A 905 -19.61 34.40 33.52
C ARG A 905 -19.58 33.05 32.82
N PHE A 906 -20.68 32.30 32.87
CA PHE A 906 -20.77 31.01 32.19
C PHE A 906 -20.81 31.19 30.68
N VAL A 907 -19.90 30.53 29.97
CA VAL A 907 -19.80 30.59 28.51
C VAL A 907 -20.32 29.29 27.92
N VAL A 908 -21.36 29.39 27.12
CA VAL A 908 -22.00 28.25 26.46
C VAL A 908 -21.20 27.88 25.22
N GLN A 909 -20.48 26.76 25.34
CA GLN A 909 -19.65 26.19 24.27
C GLN A 909 -20.44 25.17 23.43
N SER A 910 -21.43 24.50 24.02
CA SER A 910 -22.19 23.44 23.35
C SER A 910 -23.65 23.39 23.77
N LEU A 911 -24.53 22.98 22.84
CA LEU A 911 -25.98 22.95 22.97
C LEU A 911 -26.56 21.54 22.73
N GLN A 912 -27.54 21.15 23.52
CA GLN A 912 -28.30 19.91 23.32
C GLN A 912 -29.79 20.12 23.61
N PRO A 913 -30.69 19.84 22.66
CA PRO A 913 -32.13 20.05 22.85
C PRO A 913 -32.70 18.99 23.80
N ARG A 914 -33.30 19.38 24.92
CA ARG A 914 -33.84 18.42 25.90
C ARG A 914 -34.86 17.48 25.27
N ALA A 915 -35.79 18.01 24.45
CA ALA A 915 -36.86 17.23 23.84
C ALA A 915 -36.40 16.01 23.04
N LEU A 916 -35.22 16.05 22.40
CA LEU A 916 -34.76 14.96 21.54
C LEU A 916 -34.35 13.71 22.34
N PHE A 917 -33.77 13.90 23.52
CA PHE A 917 -33.10 12.84 24.27
C PHE A 917 -33.97 12.16 25.30
N ARG A 918 -35.14 12.72 25.62
CA ARG A 918 -36.09 12.12 26.55
C ARG A 918 -36.61 10.80 25.98
N LEU A 919 -36.91 9.84 26.85
CA LEU A 919 -37.63 8.61 26.50
C LEU A 919 -39.13 8.88 26.25
N GLN A 920 -39.43 9.90 25.44
CA GLN A 920 -40.77 10.35 25.06
C GLN A 920 -40.81 10.57 23.55
N PRO A 921 -41.02 9.50 22.77
CA PRO A 921 -41.02 9.59 21.31
C PRO A 921 -42.27 10.36 20.84
N GLY A 922 -42.12 11.17 19.80
CA GLY A 922 -43.25 11.85 19.16
C GLY A 922 -44.15 10.90 18.38
N GLU A 923 -43.62 9.74 17.96
CA GLU A 923 -44.36 8.69 17.27
C GLU A 923 -43.82 7.30 17.65
N VAL A 924 -44.71 6.30 17.76
CA VAL A 924 -44.32 4.89 17.86
C VAL A 924 -44.82 4.14 16.62
N VAL A 925 -43.90 3.57 15.85
CA VAL A 925 -44.20 2.83 14.62
C VAL A 925 -44.15 1.33 14.89
N PHE A 926 -45.28 0.65 14.68
CA PHE A 926 -45.42 -0.78 14.90
C PHE A 926 -45.29 -1.59 13.60
N GLY A 927 -44.52 -2.67 13.67
CA GLY A 927 -44.36 -3.69 12.64
C GLY A 927 -43.13 -3.48 11.78
N LYS A 928 -42.37 -4.56 11.56
CA LYS A 928 -41.09 -4.57 10.82
C LYS A 928 -41.12 -3.77 9.50
N LYS A 929 -42.15 -3.98 8.66
CA LYS A 929 -42.29 -3.29 7.37
C LYS A 929 -42.56 -1.80 7.49
N ALA A 930 -43.37 -1.38 8.47
CA ALA A 930 -43.70 0.04 8.68
C ALA A 930 -42.50 0.78 9.28
N SER A 931 -41.84 0.16 10.27
CA SER A 931 -40.59 0.63 10.87
C SER A 931 -39.50 0.84 9.82
N TYR A 932 -39.23 -0.17 8.98
CA TYR A 932 -38.23 -0.03 7.92
C TYR A 932 -38.61 1.03 6.87
N ARG A 933 -39.90 1.17 6.53
CA ARG A 933 -40.38 2.24 5.63
C ARG A 933 -40.13 3.63 6.22
N TYR A 934 -40.31 3.79 7.53
CA TYR A 934 -40.01 5.06 8.20
C TYR A 934 -38.53 5.42 8.04
N ILE A 935 -37.63 4.48 8.35
CA ILE A 935 -36.17 4.69 8.27
C ILE A 935 -35.71 4.92 6.83
N ARG A 936 -36.18 4.13 5.86
CA ARG A 936 -35.73 4.27 4.48
C ARG A 936 -36.20 5.58 3.85
N ASN A 937 -37.43 6.01 4.15
CA ASN A 937 -38.09 7.10 3.42
C ASN A 937 -38.46 8.30 4.30
N ARG A 938 -39.31 8.10 5.32
CA ARG A 938 -39.92 9.22 6.07
C ARG A 938 -38.91 10.04 6.87
N CYS A 939 -37.87 9.41 7.44
CA CYS A 939 -36.90 10.17 8.26
C CYS A 939 -36.05 11.15 7.44
N TRP A 940 -35.93 10.96 6.12
CA TRP A 940 -35.20 11.84 5.20
C TRP A 940 -36.13 12.61 4.23
N ALA A 941 -37.44 12.59 4.45
CA ALA A 941 -38.41 13.28 3.60
C ALA A 941 -38.51 14.78 3.91
N ASP A 942 -38.63 15.61 2.86
CA ASP A 942 -38.86 17.06 2.94
C ASP A 942 -37.87 17.82 3.83
N MET A 943 -36.57 17.46 3.79
CA MET A 943 -35.54 18.02 4.69
C MET A 943 -35.58 19.54 4.79
N LYS A 944 -35.73 20.24 3.66
CA LYS A 944 -35.83 21.71 3.63
C LYS A 944 -36.98 22.25 4.48
N ALA A 945 -38.16 21.63 4.40
CA ALA A 945 -39.33 22.01 5.20
C ALA A 945 -39.20 21.64 6.69
N GLN A 946 -38.23 20.79 7.02
CA GLN A 946 -37.96 20.28 8.37
C GLN A 946 -36.80 21.01 9.07
N LYS A 947 -36.21 22.03 8.44
CA LYS A 947 -35.15 22.85 9.03
C LYS A 947 -35.58 23.45 10.38
N GLY A 948 -34.67 23.47 11.35
CA GLY A 948 -34.92 23.93 12.72
C GLY A 948 -35.77 22.96 13.55
N ARG A 949 -36.18 21.81 13.02
CA ARG A 949 -37.00 20.81 13.73
C ARG A 949 -36.21 19.55 14.06
N ILE A 950 -36.69 18.84 15.07
CA ILE A 950 -36.23 17.50 15.47
C ILE A 950 -37.30 16.44 15.16
N SER A 951 -36.92 15.17 15.20
CA SER A 951 -37.85 14.03 15.27
C SER A 951 -37.31 12.97 16.23
N SER A 952 -38.17 12.38 17.04
CA SER A 952 -37.85 11.25 17.93
C SER A 952 -38.91 10.18 17.73
N VAL A 953 -38.55 9.05 17.15
CA VAL A 953 -39.52 8.01 16.74
C VAL A 953 -39.06 6.64 17.20
N LEU A 954 -39.92 5.93 17.92
CA LEU A 954 -39.68 4.58 18.38
C LEU A 954 -40.28 3.56 17.40
N CYS A 955 -39.43 2.81 16.74
CA CYS A 955 -39.79 1.74 15.81
C CYS A 955 -39.69 0.38 16.51
N THR A 956 -40.75 -0.44 16.40
CA THR A 956 -40.76 -1.79 16.96
C THR A 956 -41.18 -2.84 15.93
N ALA A 957 -40.61 -4.04 16.03
CA ALA A 957 -41.00 -5.18 15.20
C ALA A 957 -42.40 -5.73 15.55
N LYS A 958 -42.94 -5.42 16.75
CA LYS A 958 -44.24 -5.90 17.25
C LYS A 958 -45.39 -5.28 16.45
N LYS A 959 -46.49 -6.02 16.26
CA LYS A 959 -47.61 -5.64 15.37
C LYS A 959 -48.79 -4.91 16.05
N HIS A 960 -48.75 -4.67 17.35
CA HIS A 960 -49.90 -4.14 18.10
C HIS A 960 -49.77 -2.65 18.43
N ASN A 961 -50.66 -1.81 17.87
CA ASN A 961 -50.70 -0.37 18.10
C ASN A 961 -51.91 0.06 18.97
N SER A 962 -51.88 -0.29 20.26
CA SER A 962 -52.84 0.20 21.27
C SER A 962 -52.15 1.15 22.25
N PRO A 963 -52.86 2.05 22.95
CA PRO A 963 -52.25 2.94 23.94
C PRO A 963 -51.42 2.21 25.02
N PRO A 964 -51.89 1.06 25.59
CA PRO A 964 -51.05 0.25 26.47
C PRO A 964 -49.82 -0.32 25.77
N ALA A 965 -49.91 -0.71 24.49
CA ALA A 965 -48.78 -1.22 23.73
C ALA A 965 -47.73 -0.13 23.44
N ILE A 966 -48.14 1.13 23.22
CA ILE A 966 -47.25 2.29 23.10
C ILE A 966 -46.47 2.49 24.40
N GLN A 967 -47.17 2.57 25.54
CA GLN A 967 -46.52 2.77 26.83
C GLN A 967 -45.60 1.59 27.18
N ASN A 968 -46.02 0.36 26.91
CA ASN A 968 -45.18 -0.82 27.10
C ASN A 968 -43.94 -0.80 26.19
N ALA A 969 -44.04 -0.30 24.95
CA ALA A 969 -42.88 -0.18 24.06
C ALA A 969 -41.84 0.81 24.62
N ILE A 970 -42.30 1.93 25.19
CA ILE A 970 -41.46 2.94 25.83
C ILE A 970 -40.85 2.38 27.12
N ASN A 971 -41.66 1.75 27.99
CA ASN A 971 -41.22 1.18 29.27
C ASN A 971 -40.23 0.02 29.14
N ASN A 972 -40.09 -0.56 27.93
CA ASN A 972 -39.02 -1.52 27.65
C ASN A 972 -37.64 -0.87 27.60
N TRP A 973 -37.54 0.46 27.63
CA TRP A 973 -36.30 1.20 27.81
C TRP A 973 -36.20 1.69 29.25
N GLN A 974 -35.22 1.18 29.97
CA GLN A 974 -34.99 1.36 31.41
C GLN A 974 -33.60 1.93 31.65
N GLU A 975 -33.40 2.51 32.82
CA GLU A 975 -32.09 2.99 33.25
C GLU A 975 -31.03 1.90 33.16
N GLY A 976 -29.87 2.22 32.59
CA GLY A 976 -28.78 1.27 32.36
C GLY A 976 -28.86 0.51 31.03
N ASP A 977 -29.98 0.59 30.30
CA ASP A 977 -30.08 -0.04 28.98
C ASP A 977 -29.06 0.54 28.00
N ARG A 978 -28.50 -0.35 27.17
CA ARG A 978 -27.50 -0.02 26.17
C ARG A 978 -27.98 -0.39 24.77
N ALA A 979 -27.67 0.47 23.80
CA ALA A 979 -28.01 0.29 22.41
C ALA A 979 -26.81 0.60 21.50
N LEU A 980 -26.73 -0.12 20.38
CA LEU A 980 -25.79 0.23 19.31
C LEU A 980 -26.29 1.50 18.63
N LEU A 981 -25.48 2.54 18.62
CA LEU A 981 -25.75 3.77 17.86
C LEU A 981 -25.22 3.60 16.44
N ILE A 982 -26.05 3.94 15.45
CA ILE A 982 -25.65 4.19 14.07
C ILE A 982 -25.88 5.67 13.79
N HIS A 983 -24.82 6.37 13.42
CA HIS A 983 -24.86 7.79 13.09
C HIS A 983 -24.73 7.99 11.58
N VAL A 984 -25.65 8.78 11.00
CA VAL A 984 -25.59 9.22 9.60
C VAL A 984 -25.93 10.70 9.50
N TYR A 985 -25.13 11.47 8.77
CA TYR A 985 -25.43 12.87 8.46
C TYR A 985 -25.53 13.13 6.96
N GLY A 986 -26.19 14.24 6.62
CA GLY A 986 -26.29 14.80 5.28
C GLY A 986 -25.50 16.10 5.07
N GLY A 987 -25.73 16.75 3.94
CA GLY A 987 -24.94 17.87 3.45
C GLY A 987 -25.50 19.25 3.81
N ILE A 988 -24.69 20.27 3.54
CA ILE A 988 -25.03 21.70 3.64
C ILE A 988 -25.36 22.22 2.24
N GLY A 989 -26.62 22.59 2.02
CA GLY A 989 -27.13 23.26 0.83
C GLY A 989 -27.43 24.74 1.06
N GLY A 990 -28.24 25.34 0.19
CA GLY A 990 -28.62 26.76 0.26
C GLY A 990 -27.69 27.67 -0.54
N GLU A 991 -27.70 28.97 -0.25
CA GLU A 991 -26.80 29.97 -0.86
C GLU A 991 -25.35 29.74 -0.44
N LYS A 992 -25.13 29.20 0.76
CA LYS A 992 -23.84 28.82 1.33
C LYS A 992 -23.63 27.30 1.31
N ALA A 993 -24.00 26.66 0.19
CA ALA A 993 -23.81 25.22 0.02
C ALA A 993 -22.33 24.83 0.06
N GLU A 994 -22.02 23.67 0.63
CA GLU A 994 -20.66 23.15 0.61
C GLU A 994 -20.25 22.67 -0.80
N PRO A 995 -18.97 22.75 -1.18
CA PRO A 995 -18.53 22.33 -2.53
C PRO A 995 -18.91 20.89 -2.89
N ALA A 996 -18.92 19.98 -1.90
CA ALA A 996 -19.33 18.58 -2.10
C ALA A 996 -20.83 18.43 -2.44
N ALA A 997 -21.66 19.44 -2.15
CA ALA A 997 -23.07 19.50 -2.51
C ALA A 997 -23.34 20.19 -3.86
N SER A 998 -22.30 20.55 -4.62
CA SER A 998 -22.44 21.12 -5.98
C SER A 998 -22.99 20.13 -7.01
N THR A 999 -22.97 18.83 -6.70
CA THR A 999 -23.59 17.79 -7.50
C THR A 999 -24.86 17.28 -6.80
N PRO A 1000 -25.83 16.69 -7.52
CA PRO A 1000 -27.03 16.11 -6.90
C PRO A 1000 -26.73 14.89 -6.00
N ILE A 1001 -25.47 14.47 -5.89
CA ILE A 1001 -25.03 13.30 -5.13
C ILE A 1001 -24.25 13.77 -3.92
N TYR A 1002 -24.82 13.54 -2.73
CA TYR A 1002 -24.14 13.76 -1.46
C TYR A 1002 -24.01 12.43 -0.70
N PHE A 1003 -22.79 11.96 -0.43
CA PHE A 1003 -22.58 10.64 0.17
C PHE A 1003 -22.94 10.59 1.66
N GLY A 1004 -22.64 11.65 2.41
CA GLY A 1004 -22.77 11.65 3.86
C GLY A 1004 -21.64 10.91 4.57
N HIS A 1005 -21.89 10.51 5.80
CA HIS A 1005 -20.94 9.79 6.66
C HIS A 1005 -21.65 8.75 7.51
N PHE A 1006 -20.87 7.79 8.00
CA PHE A 1006 -21.32 6.68 8.80
C PHE A 1006 -20.38 6.47 9.98
N ALA A 1007 -20.94 6.35 11.18
CA ALA A 1007 -20.21 5.91 12.35
C ALA A 1007 -21.07 4.98 13.21
N LEU A 1008 -20.40 4.13 13.97
CA LEU A 1008 -21.02 3.36 15.05
C LEU A 1008 -20.74 4.02 16.40
N GLY A 1009 -21.51 3.66 17.41
CA GLY A 1009 -21.30 4.15 18.76
C GLY A 1009 -22.12 3.44 19.81
N LEU A 1010 -22.19 4.06 20.98
CA LEU A 1010 -22.92 3.59 22.14
C LEU A 1010 -23.99 4.62 22.51
N ALA A 1011 -25.20 4.15 22.75
CA ALA A 1011 -26.22 4.88 23.45
C ALA A 1011 -26.55 4.18 24.76
N GLN A 1012 -26.67 4.95 25.85
CA GLN A 1012 -27.05 4.44 27.16
C GLN A 1012 -28.23 5.23 27.71
N VAL A 1013 -29.19 4.55 28.33
CA VAL A 1013 -30.26 5.22 29.07
C VAL A 1013 -29.73 5.56 30.46
N ILE A 1014 -29.71 6.84 30.79
CA ILE A 1014 -29.27 7.37 32.09
C ILE A 1014 -30.40 8.16 32.74
N ARG A 1015 -30.36 8.28 34.06
CA ARG A 1015 -31.17 9.24 34.81
C ARG A 1015 -30.44 10.56 34.91
N GLU A 1016 -31.06 11.62 34.42
CA GLU A 1016 -30.47 12.95 34.38
C GLU A 1016 -30.68 13.69 35.71
N PRO A 1017 -29.61 14.14 36.41
CA PRO A 1017 -29.75 14.66 37.77
C PRO A 1017 -30.54 15.96 37.93
N LEU A 1018 -30.49 16.89 36.95
CA LEU A 1018 -31.17 18.19 37.07
C LEU A 1018 -32.68 18.08 36.88
N SER A 1019 -33.12 17.21 35.98
CA SER A 1019 -34.53 17.01 35.67
C SER A 1019 -35.14 15.76 36.28
N ASP A 1020 -34.37 14.84 36.84
CA ASP A 1020 -34.80 13.51 37.28
C ASP A 1020 -35.66 12.80 36.21
N GLU A 1021 -35.14 12.77 34.98
CA GLU A 1021 -35.76 12.10 33.84
C GLU A 1021 -34.80 11.10 33.20
N LEU A 1022 -35.35 10.02 32.64
CA LEU A 1022 -34.58 9.13 31.79
C LEU A 1022 -34.31 9.80 30.44
N ARG A 1023 -33.05 9.77 30.01
CA ARG A 1023 -32.61 10.24 28.69
C ARG A 1023 -31.52 9.36 28.10
N PHE A 1024 -31.24 9.55 26.81
CA PHE A 1024 -30.07 8.95 26.17
C PHE A 1024 -28.79 9.76 26.42
N ASP A 1025 -27.72 9.08 26.83
CA ASP A 1025 -26.32 9.50 26.69
C ASP A 1025 -25.76 8.89 25.40
N LEU A 1026 -25.20 9.72 24.51
CA LEU A 1026 -24.72 9.30 23.20
C LEU A 1026 -23.21 9.48 23.08
N ARG A 1027 -22.53 8.42 22.65
CA ARG A 1027 -21.09 8.39 22.39
C ARG A 1027 -20.80 7.86 20.98
N TYR A 1028 -20.05 8.64 20.22
CA TYR A 1028 -19.75 8.39 18.82
C TYR A 1028 -18.33 7.86 18.68
N HIS A 1029 -18.14 6.73 17.99
CA HIS A 1029 -16.82 6.23 17.62
C HIS A 1029 -16.53 6.61 16.17
N GLN A 1030 -15.89 7.76 15.99
CA GLN A 1030 -15.67 8.37 14.70
C GLN A 1030 -14.46 7.76 14.01
N VAL A 1031 -14.72 6.89 13.04
CA VAL A 1031 -13.74 6.44 12.05
C VAL A 1031 -13.67 7.51 10.95
N TYR A 1032 -12.85 8.53 11.17
CA TYR A 1032 -12.83 9.74 10.36
C TYR A 1032 -11.40 10.08 9.90
N THR A 1033 -11.24 10.48 8.65
CA THR A 1033 -9.93 10.84 8.10
C THR A 1033 -9.46 12.21 8.57
N HIS A 1034 -8.17 12.51 8.42
CA HIS A 1034 -7.63 13.83 8.70
C HIS A 1034 -8.37 14.89 7.87
N ASN A 1035 -8.67 16.03 8.50
CA ASN A 1035 -9.57 17.04 7.96
C ASN A 1035 -9.11 18.44 8.39
N THR A 1036 -9.73 19.46 7.79
CA THR A 1036 -9.40 20.86 8.05
C THR A 1036 -9.91 21.37 9.39
N ASP A 1037 -10.91 20.71 9.99
CA ASP A 1037 -11.63 21.19 11.18
C ASP A 1037 -11.00 20.71 12.50
N GLY A 1038 -10.03 19.80 12.42
CA GLY A 1038 -9.39 19.19 13.59
C GLY A 1038 -10.29 18.14 14.25
N LEU A 1039 -11.13 17.44 13.49
CA LEU A 1039 -11.84 16.28 14.02
C LEU A 1039 -10.89 15.08 14.07
N ILE A 1040 -10.67 14.54 15.27
CA ILE A 1040 -9.76 13.42 15.51
C ILE A 1040 -10.52 12.09 15.44
N ALA A 1041 -10.01 11.07 14.75
CA ALA A 1041 -10.62 9.74 14.85
C ALA A 1041 -10.60 9.23 16.30
N GLY A 1042 -11.74 8.84 16.87
CA GLY A 1042 -11.82 8.44 18.27
C GLY A 1042 -13.23 8.52 18.85
N THR A 1043 -13.30 8.49 20.17
CA THR A 1043 -14.58 8.49 20.91
C THR A 1043 -14.97 9.90 21.31
N PHE A 1044 -16.20 10.30 21.01
CA PHE A 1044 -16.75 11.62 21.32
C PHE A 1044 -18.06 11.53 22.08
N HIS A 1045 -18.24 12.41 23.07
CA HIS A 1045 -19.55 12.69 23.65
C HIS A 1045 -20.33 13.66 22.74
N TRP A 1046 -21.67 13.68 22.86
CA TRP A 1046 -22.53 14.64 22.14
C TRP A 1046 -22.01 16.07 22.23
N SER A 1047 -21.58 16.50 23.42
CA SER A 1047 -21.17 17.89 23.66
C SER A 1047 -20.03 18.33 22.76
N ARG A 1048 -19.14 17.42 22.33
CA ARG A 1048 -18.02 17.73 21.42
C ARG A 1048 -18.34 17.51 19.95
N TYR A 1049 -18.96 16.38 19.61
CA TYR A 1049 -19.16 16.00 18.20
C TYR A 1049 -20.34 16.72 17.54
N MET A 1050 -21.47 16.76 18.24
CA MET A 1050 -22.71 17.32 17.69
C MET A 1050 -22.97 18.72 18.21
N GLY A 1051 -22.98 18.89 19.54
CA GLY A 1051 -23.46 20.09 20.20
C GLY A 1051 -22.49 21.27 20.22
N ASP A 1052 -21.19 21.05 20.04
CA ASP A 1052 -20.17 22.11 20.07
C ASP A 1052 -20.49 23.19 19.03
N ARG A 1053 -20.52 24.45 19.46
CA ARG A 1053 -20.94 25.55 18.58
C ARG A 1053 -19.90 25.87 17.50
N GLN A 1054 -18.62 25.60 17.74
CA GLN A 1054 -17.55 25.90 16.80
C GLN A 1054 -17.09 24.65 16.02
N PHE A 1055 -16.98 23.51 16.71
CA PHE A 1055 -16.44 22.27 16.14
C PHE A 1055 -17.51 21.19 15.90
N GLY A 1056 -18.74 21.43 16.40
CA GLY A 1056 -19.87 20.51 16.29
C GLY A 1056 -20.77 20.82 15.11
N TRP A 1057 -21.61 19.84 14.77
CA TRP A 1057 -22.20 19.75 13.43
C TRP A 1057 -23.73 19.95 13.41
N VAL A 1058 -24.36 20.03 14.59
CA VAL A 1058 -25.83 20.02 14.73
C VAL A 1058 -26.51 21.27 14.15
N GLY A 1059 -25.77 22.40 14.07
CA GLY A 1059 -26.26 23.67 13.54
C GLY A 1059 -26.25 23.75 12.01
N SER A 1060 -25.33 23.02 11.36
CA SER A 1060 -25.09 23.15 9.93
C SER A 1060 -25.55 21.93 9.11
N ARG A 1061 -25.69 20.75 9.72
CA ARG A 1061 -26.01 19.51 8.99
C ARG A 1061 -27.30 18.83 9.49
N PRO A 1062 -28.06 18.14 8.62
CA PRO A 1062 -29.08 17.21 9.06
C PRO A 1062 -28.45 15.88 9.51
N VAL A 1063 -28.94 15.32 10.61
CA VAL A 1063 -28.43 14.09 11.21
C VAL A 1063 -29.57 13.14 11.55
N CYS A 1064 -29.31 11.84 11.39
CA CYS A 1064 -30.16 10.75 11.83
C CYS A 1064 -29.31 9.77 12.65
N ASP A 1065 -29.54 9.76 13.96
CA ASP A 1065 -28.98 8.81 14.91
C ASP A 1065 -29.99 7.68 15.16
N ILE A 1066 -29.59 6.44 14.96
CA ILE A 1066 -30.44 5.26 15.09
C ILE A 1066 -29.91 4.39 16.22
N LEU A 1067 -30.70 4.24 17.29
CA LEU A 1067 -30.35 3.50 18.49
C LEU A 1067 -31.00 2.12 18.43
N ILE A 1068 -30.21 1.07 18.32
CA ILE A 1068 -30.68 -0.31 18.19
C ILE A 1068 -30.50 -1.02 19.52
N LYS A 1069 -31.62 -1.28 20.22
CA LYS A 1069 -31.67 -2.15 21.39
C LYS A 1069 -31.99 -3.58 20.94
N HIS A 1070 -31.03 -4.48 21.18
CA HIS A 1070 -31.18 -5.91 20.90
C HIS A 1070 -30.32 -6.71 21.87
N ASP A 1071 -30.93 -7.63 22.63
CA ASP A 1071 -30.25 -8.35 23.71
C ASP A 1071 -29.06 -9.18 23.22
N ALA A 1072 -29.14 -9.77 22.03
CA ALA A 1072 -28.04 -10.50 21.41
C ALA A 1072 -26.77 -9.66 21.15
N VAL A 1073 -26.87 -8.32 21.22
CA VAL A 1073 -25.75 -7.39 21.08
C VAL A 1073 -25.36 -6.77 22.43
N SER A 1074 -26.33 -6.22 23.17
CA SER A 1074 -26.09 -5.46 24.41
C SER A 1074 -26.03 -6.32 25.68
N GLY A 1075 -26.53 -7.56 25.65
CA GLY A 1075 -26.57 -8.45 26.80
C GLY A 1075 -25.19 -8.99 27.18
N TYR A 1076 -24.90 -9.06 28.48
CA TYR A 1076 -23.66 -9.63 29.00
C TYR A 1076 -23.67 -11.16 29.03
N TYR A 1077 -22.57 -11.76 28.59
CA TYR A 1077 -22.28 -13.18 28.70
C TYR A 1077 -21.25 -13.41 29.79
N ASN A 1078 -21.53 -14.37 30.67
CA ASN A 1078 -20.64 -14.72 31.77
C ASN A 1078 -19.63 -15.77 31.29
N PHE A 1079 -18.41 -15.40 30.95
CA PHE A 1079 -17.35 -16.35 30.64
C PHE A 1079 -16.49 -16.60 31.88
N ALA A 1080 -15.69 -17.68 31.87
CA ALA A 1080 -14.69 -17.91 32.93
C ALA A 1080 -13.67 -16.77 33.04
N SER A 1081 -13.47 -16.00 31.96
CA SER A 1081 -12.61 -14.82 31.89
C SER A 1081 -13.27 -13.51 32.35
N GLY A 1082 -14.55 -13.52 32.73
CA GLY A 1082 -15.32 -12.34 33.13
C GLY A 1082 -16.58 -12.11 32.30
N GLN A 1083 -17.30 -11.02 32.60
CA GLN A 1083 -18.49 -10.60 31.85
C GLN A 1083 -18.11 -9.82 30.60
N GLN A 1084 -18.73 -10.16 29.47
CA GLN A 1084 -18.49 -9.47 28.20
C GLN A 1084 -19.75 -9.45 27.34
N SER A 1085 -20.03 -8.33 26.67
CA SER A 1085 -21.08 -8.25 25.63
C SER A 1085 -20.47 -8.08 24.24
N LEU A 1086 -21.25 -8.38 23.20
CA LEU A 1086 -20.83 -8.10 21.83
C LEU A 1086 -20.67 -6.59 21.61
N LEU A 1087 -21.53 -5.77 22.23
CA LEU A 1087 -21.43 -4.32 22.16
C LEU A 1087 -20.08 -3.81 22.66
N ASP A 1088 -19.59 -4.32 23.80
CA ASP A 1088 -18.27 -3.95 24.35
C ASP A 1088 -17.15 -4.32 23.37
N LEU A 1089 -17.22 -5.50 22.77
CA LEU A 1089 -16.26 -5.93 21.74
C LEU A 1089 -16.31 -5.04 20.50
N ILE A 1090 -17.48 -4.54 20.10
CA ILE A 1090 -17.58 -3.61 18.95
C ILE A 1090 -16.88 -2.29 19.29
N MET A 1091 -17.16 -1.72 20.47
CA MET A 1091 -16.53 -0.45 20.90
C MET A 1091 -15.01 -0.60 20.97
N LEU A 1092 -14.52 -1.71 21.52
CA LEU A 1092 -13.10 -2.03 21.61
C LEU A 1092 -12.39 -2.10 20.24
N GLN A 1093 -13.01 -2.78 19.27
CA GLN A 1093 -12.46 -2.89 17.92
C GLN A 1093 -12.51 -1.55 17.19
N LEU A 1094 -13.50 -0.70 17.48
CA LEU A 1094 -13.55 0.68 16.98
C LEU A 1094 -12.45 1.54 17.62
N GLU A 1095 -12.14 1.37 18.91
CA GLU A 1095 -11.00 2.06 19.54
C GLU A 1095 -9.67 1.70 18.85
N VAL A 1096 -9.43 0.42 18.58
CA VAL A 1096 -8.26 -0.04 17.80
C VAL A 1096 -8.26 0.52 16.38
N MET A 1097 -9.40 0.55 15.70
CA MET A 1097 -9.51 1.13 14.36
C MET A 1097 -9.20 2.62 14.38
N THR A 1098 -9.82 3.37 15.29
CA THR A 1098 -9.67 4.83 15.37
C THR A 1098 -8.24 5.24 15.75
N SER A 1099 -7.56 4.49 16.63
CA SER A 1099 -6.15 4.75 16.92
C SER A 1099 -5.25 4.59 15.71
N ARG A 1100 -5.51 3.59 14.86
CA ARG A 1100 -4.76 3.41 13.61
C ARG A 1100 -5.06 4.49 12.59
N TYR A 1101 -6.32 4.94 12.51
CA TYR A 1101 -6.74 6.07 11.68
C TYR A 1101 -6.01 7.37 12.05
N ARG A 1102 -5.82 7.64 13.34
CA ARG A 1102 -5.10 8.83 13.85
C ARG A 1102 -3.66 8.93 13.36
N ILE A 1103 -3.00 7.80 13.08
CA ILE A 1103 -1.59 7.77 12.67
C ILE A 1103 -1.36 7.19 11.27
N GLY A 1104 -2.43 6.89 10.52
CA GLY A 1104 -2.34 6.32 9.17
C GLY A 1104 -1.63 4.97 9.13
N ASP A 1105 -1.83 4.11 10.13
CA ASP A 1105 -1.05 2.87 10.32
C ASP A 1105 0.47 3.06 10.36
N GLY A 1106 0.90 4.22 10.87
CA GLY A 1106 2.31 4.62 10.91
C GLY A 1106 2.74 5.51 9.76
N THR A 1107 1.89 5.76 8.75
CA THR A 1107 2.21 6.64 7.60
C THR A 1107 1.90 8.12 7.84
N GLY A 1108 1.40 8.49 9.01
CA GLY A 1108 1.07 9.87 9.39
C GLY A 1108 -0.26 10.41 8.85
N GLY A 1109 -0.96 9.67 7.98
CA GLY A 1109 -2.21 10.14 7.37
C GLY A 1109 -3.13 9.01 6.89
N THR A 1110 -4.44 9.26 6.94
CA THR A 1110 -5.48 8.37 6.40
C THR A 1110 -6.37 9.18 5.47
N TYR A 1111 -6.68 8.63 4.29
CA TYR A 1111 -7.45 9.29 3.23
C TYR A 1111 -8.60 8.41 2.77
N VAL A 1112 -9.69 9.02 2.30
CA VAL A 1112 -10.90 8.30 1.86
C VAL A 1112 -10.67 7.65 0.49
N GLY A 1113 -11.05 6.39 0.33
CA GLY A 1113 -11.05 5.67 -0.95
C GLY A 1113 -12.22 4.68 -1.09
N PHE A 1114 -12.39 4.07 -2.26
CA PHE A 1114 -13.48 3.11 -2.52
C PHE A 1114 -13.40 1.82 -1.68
N ALA A 1115 -12.19 1.45 -1.20
CA ALA A 1115 -11.94 0.24 -0.43
C ALA A 1115 -11.57 0.47 1.05
N ASN A 1116 -11.36 1.74 1.43
CA ASN A 1116 -11.07 2.20 2.79
C ASN A 1116 -11.91 3.47 3.05
N ASN A 1117 -13.04 3.30 3.72
CA ASN A 1117 -13.93 4.40 4.08
C ASN A 1117 -14.61 4.10 5.43
N CYS A 1118 -15.21 5.14 6.03
CA CYS A 1118 -15.83 5.07 7.34
C CYS A 1118 -16.89 3.96 7.47
N VAL A 1119 -17.64 3.67 6.40
CA VAL A 1119 -18.66 2.62 6.39
C VAL A 1119 -18.03 1.24 6.45
N GLN A 1120 -17.09 0.96 5.55
CA GLN A 1120 -16.43 -0.35 5.45
C GLN A 1120 -15.65 -0.67 6.73
N ASP A 1121 -14.95 0.32 7.28
CA ASP A 1121 -14.06 0.13 8.44
C ASP A 1121 -14.85 0.05 9.76
N SER A 1122 -15.92 0.84 9.90
CA SER A 1122 -16.83 0.68 11.05
C SER A 1122 -17.52 -0.68 11.04
N ASN A 1123 -17.97 -1.16 9.87
CA ASN A 1123 -18.57 -2.50 9.75
C ASN A 1123 -17.53 -3.61 9.90
N GLN A 1124 -16.27 -3.38 9.54
CA GLN A 1124 -15.19 -4.33 9.82
C GLN A 1124 -15.03 -4.57 11.32
N ALA A 1125 -15.04 -3.50 12.14
CA ALA A 1125 -14.98 -3.64 13.59
C ALA A 1125 -16.13 -4.54 14.10
N LEU A 1126 -17.37 -4.31 13.63
CA LEU A 1126 -18.52 -5.15 13.95
C LEU A 1126 -18.30 -6.64 13.60
N PHE A 1127 -17.79 -6.95 12.41
CA PHE A 1127 -17.55 -8.33 11.99
C PHE A 1127 -16.41 -9.00 12.76
N THR A 1128 -15.34 -8.27 13.04
CA THR A 1128 -14.22 -8.78 13.84
C THR A 1128 -14.69 -9.14 15.25
N SER A 1129 -15.53 -8.32 15.87
CA SER A 1129 -16.12 -8.58 17.20
C SER A 1129 -16.96 -9.85 17.22
N LEU A 1130 -17.81 -10.06 16.20
CA LEU A 1130 -18.59 -11.29 16.05
C LEU A 1130 -17.72 -12.54 15.93
N HIS A 1131 -16.65 -12.47 15.13
CA HIS A 1131 -15.74 -13.59 14.93
C HIS A 1131 -14.89 -13.89 16.18
N GLN A 1132 -14.44 -12.85 16.88
CA GLN A 1132 -13.71 -12.99 18.14
C GLN A 1132 -14.58 -13.69 19.20
N MET A 1133 -15.83 -13.27 19.34
CA MET A 1133 -16.78 -13.88 20.26
C MET A 1133 -17.03 -15.37 19.92
N GLN A 1134 -17.19 -15.68 18.62
CA GLN A 1134 -17.30 -17.06 18.14
C GLN A 1134 -16.08 -17.91 18.48
N ARG A 1135 -14.87 -17.38 18.30
CA ARG A 1135 -13.61 -18.08 18.60
C ARG A 1135 -13.44 -18.33 20.09
N GLN A 1136 -13.71 -17.35 20.96
CA GLN A 1136 -13.62 -17.51 22.41
C GLN A 1136 -14.54 -18.63 22.92
N VAL A 1137 -15.72 -18.72 22.32
CA VAL A 1137 -16.70 -19.78 22.61
C VAL A 1137 -16.25 -21.14 22.07
N ARG A 1138 -15.83 -21.21 20.81
CA ARG A 1138 -15.37 -22.48 20.18
C ARG A 1138 -14.08 -23.02 20.77
N ALA A 1139 -13.18 -22.16 21.24
CA ALA A 1139 -11.93 -22.58 21.88
C ALA A 1139 -12.16 -23.30 23.22
N ASN A 1140 -13.38 -23.23 23.76
CA ASN A 1140 -13.76 -23.82 25.04
C ASN A 1140 -15.02 -24.70 24.90
N VAL A 1141 -15.07 -25.61 23.91
CA VAL A 1141 -16.27 -26.44 23.63
C VAL A 1141 -16.77 -27.19 24.88
N ASP A 1142 -15.87 -27.76 25.68
CA ASP A 1142 -16.24 -28.48 26.92
C ASP A 1142 -16.72 -27.55 28.04
N ALA A 1143 -16.25 -26.30 28.05
CA ALA A 1143 -16.76 -25.28 28.95
C ALA A 1143 -18.08 -24.70 28.42
N LEU A 1144 -18.31 -24.68 27.11
CA LEU A 1144 -19.55 -24.23 26.49
C LEU A 1144 -20.69 -25.18 26.81
N HIS A 1145 -20.46 -26.50 26.77
CA HIS A 1145 -21.48 -27.47 27.18
C HIS A 1145 -21.88 -27.28 28.66
N ARG A 1146 -20.91 -27.18 29.57
CA ARG A 1146 -21.15 -26.91 30.99
C ARG A 1146 -21.78 -25.53 31.24
N TRP A 1147 -21.33 -24.51 30.54
CA TRP A 1147 -21.90 -23.16 30.58
C TRP A 1147 -23.33 -23.13 30.06
N SER A 1148 -23.62 -23.92 29.03
CA SER A 1148 -24.97 -24.03 28.46
C SER A 1148 -25.94 -24.73 29.41
N GLU A 1149 -25.47 -25.70 30.18
CA GLU A 1149 -26.24 -26.34 31.24
C GLU A 1149 -26.56 -25.38 32.40
N HIS A 1150 -25.60 -24.54 32.80
CA HIS A 1150 -25.78 -23.58 33.89
C HIS A 1150 -26.43 -22.24 33.47
N HIS A 1151 -26.38 -21.88 32.18
CA HIS A 1151 -26.91 -20.62 31.63
C HIS A 1151 -27.71 -20.83 30.32
N PRO A 1152 -28.88 -21.50 30.37
CA PRO A 1152 -29.66 -21.83 29.19
C PRO A 1152 -30.17 -20.60 28.43
N GLU A 1153 -30.51 -19.52 29.14
CA GLU A 1153 -30.95 -18.26 28.54
C GLU A 1153 -29.83 -17.56 27.75
N GLN A 1154 -28.60 -17.54 28.29
CA GLN A 1154 -27.45 -16.97 27.58
C GLN A 1154 -27.09 -17.79 26.33
N THR A 1155 -27.33 -19.09 26.38
CA THR A 1155 -27.11 -20.00 25.23
C THR A 1155 -28.07 -19.73 24.09
N LEU A 1156 -29.36 -19.54 24.39
CA LEU A 1156 -30.36 -19.19 23.38
C LEU A 1156 -29.99 -17.85 22.70
N ARG A 1157 -29.69 -16.83 23.52
CA ARG A 1157 -29.28 -15.52 23.05
C ARG A 1157 -27.97 -15.56 22.26
N PHE A 1158 -27.03 -16.43 22.63
CA PHE A 1158 -25.80 -16.62 21.87
C PHE A 1158 -26.05 -17.22 20.48
N ARG A 1159 -26.94 -18.22 20.36
CA ARG A 1159 -27.35 -18.75 19.05
C ARG A 1159 -27.96 -17.68 18.15
N GLU A 1160 -28.74 -16.78 18.74
CA GLU A 1160 -29.28 -15.61 18.05
C GLU A 1160 -28.16 -14.67 17.58
N THR A 1161 -27.17 -14.36 18.43
CA THR A 1161 -25.98 -13.58 18.04
C THR A 1161 -25.24 -14.20 16.84
N LEU A 1162 -25.08 -15.52 16.81
CA LEU A 1162 -24.46 -16.23 15.69
C LEU A 1162 -25.27 -16.11 14.40
N THR A 1163 -26.59 -16.23 14.51
CA THR A 1163 -27.50 -16.16 13.36
C THR A 1163 -27.53 -14.75 12.78
N LEU A 1164 -27.67 -13.75 13.66
CA LEU A 1164 -27.55 -12.33 13.33
C LEU A 1164 -26.21 -12.03 12.64
N GLY A 1165 -25.09 -12.51 13.20
CA GLY A 1165 -23.76 -12.28 12.62
C GLY A 1165 -23.58 -12.88 11.23
N LYS A 1166 -24.17 -14.07 10.99
CA LYS A 1166 -24.14 -14.72 9.66
C LYS A 1166 -24.94 -13.93 8.63
N GLU A 1167 -26.13 -13.46 8.99
CA GLU A 1167 -26.99 -12.65 8.11
C GLU A 1167 -26.38 -11.28 7.80
N LEU A 1168 -25.84 -10.59 8.81
CA LEU A 1168 -25.10 -9.33 8.64
C LEU A 1168 -23.97 -9.48 7.63
N LYS A 1169 -23.20 -10.58 7.73
CA LYS A 1169 -22.10 -10.86 6.80
C LYS A 1169 -22.58 -11.12 5.37
N LEU A 1170 -23.63 -11.94 5.22
CA LEU A 1170 -24.19 -12.28 3.91
C LEU A 1170 -24.77 -11.05 3.19
N GLU A 1171 -25.49 -10.19 3.89
CA GLU A 1171 -26.14 -9.02 3.29
C GLU A 1171 -25.17 -7.89 2.96
N LEU A 1172 -24.21 -7.60 3.85
CA LEU A 1172 -23.24 -6.52 3.66
C LEU A 1172 -22.05 -6.94 2.76
N GLN A 1173 -21.81 -8.23 2.57
CA GLN A 1173 -20.78 -8.78 1.67
C GLN A 1173 -21.33 -9.87 0.72
N PRO A 1174 -22.27 -9.53 -0.17
CA PRO A 1174 -23.04 -10.52 -0.94
C PRO A 1174 -22.20 -11.36 -1.91
N LEU A 1175 -21.03 -10.86 -2.35
CA LEU A 1175 -20.15 -11.56 -3.29
C LEU A 1175 -18.99 -12.32 -2.59
N GLY A 1176 -19.04 -12.48 -1.26
CA GLY A 1176 -18.25 -13.49 -0.56
C GLY A 1176 -16.73 -13.26 -0.54
N GLY A 1177 -16.25 -12.02 -0.66
CA GLY A 1177 -14.83 -11.72 -0.52
C GLY A 1177 -14.35 -11.85 0.92
N SER A 1178 -13.81 -13.01 1.31
CA SER A 1178 -12.98 -13.10 2.52
C SER A 1178 -11.77 -12.19 2.32
N LYS A 1179 -11.76 -11.04 3.01
CA LYS A 1179 -10.51 -10.30 3.22
C LYS A 1179 -9.64 -11.19 4.11
N SER A 1180 -8.68 -11.92 3.53
CA SER A 1180 -7.62 -12.59 4.30
C SER A 1180 -6.88 -11.63 5.25
N SER A 1181 -6.88 -10.33 4.92
CA SER A 1181 -6.38 -9.24 5.75
C SER A 1181 -7.23 -8.97 7.01
N TRP A 1182 -8.53 -9.30 7.01
CA TRP A 1182 -9.41 -9.19 8.19
C TRP A 1182 -9.21 -10.32 9.18
N GLU A 1183 -8.94 -11.54 8.70
CA GLU A 1183 -8.58 -12.67 9.57
C GLU A 1183 -7.20 -12.51 10.21
N GLN A 1184 -6.30 -11.74 9.56
CA GLN A 1184 -4.92 -11.48 10.00
C GLN A 1184 -4.73 -10.12 10.67
N ASN A 1185 -5.79 -9.31 10.85
CA ASN A 1185 -5.74 -7.96 11.46
C ASN A 1185 -4.73 -7.00 10.78
N GLN A 1186 -4.53 -7.16 9.46
CA GLN A 1186 -3.68 -6.31 8.62
C GLN A 1186 -4.55 -5.21 7.98
N TYR A 1187 -4.53 -3.99 8.51
CA TYR A 1187 -5.27 -2.86 7.96
C TYR A 1187 -4.29 -2.03 7.15
N ASN A 1188 -4.41 -2.02 5.82
CA ASN A 1188 -3.56 -1.16 4.98
C ASN A 1188 -4.16 0.26 4.91
N LEU A 1189 -4.25 0.94 6.07
CA LEU A 1189 -4.68 2.34 6.15
C LEU A 1189 -3.52 3.22 5.63
N GLY A 1190 -3.82 4.20 4.78
CA GLY A 1190 -2.79 4.97 4.05
C GLY A 1190 -2.48 4.44 2.65
N SER A 1191 -3.17 3.39 2.19
CA SER A 1191 -3.17 3.03 0.77
C SER A 1191 -4.23 3.81 -0.01
N THR A 1192 -3.80 4.53 -1.05
CA THR A 1192 -4.73 5.21 -1.95
C THR A 1192 -5.33 4.21 -2.94
N LEU A 1193 -6.44 4.56 -3.58
CA LEU A 1193 -7.12 3.75 -4.60
C LEU A 1193 -6.16 3.16 -5.66
N GLU A 1194 -5.12 3.92 -5.96
CA GLU A 1194 -4.08 3.67 -6.95
C GLU A 1194 -3.13 2.54 -6.54
N ASP A 1195 -3.16 2.08 -5.29
CA ASP A 1195 -2.17 1.12 -4.80
C ASP A 1195 -2.38 -0.29 -5.32
N GLN A 1196 -3.66 -0.69 -5.43
CA GLN A 1196 -4.09 -1.97 -5.97
C GLN A 1196 -5.43 -1.78 -6.71
N PRO A 1197 -5.49 -1.01 -7.82
CA PRO A 1197 -6.73 -0.48 -8.39
C PRO A 1197 -7.72 -1.57 -8.80
N ILE A 1198 -7.25 -2.68 -9.39
CA ILE A 1198 -8.12 -3.81 -9.76
C ILE A 1198 -8.64 -4.53 -8.52
N ARG A 1199 -7.79 -4.79 -7.52
CA ARG A 1199 -8.23 -5.41 -6.26
C ARG A 1199 -9.20 -4.48 -5.53
N ASN A 1200 -8.89 -3.19 -5.41
CA ASN A 1200 -9.72 -2.17 -4.76
C ASN A 1200 -11.08 -1.99 -5.46
N LEU A 1201 -11.10 -2.04 -6.79
CA LEU A 1201 -12.34 -2.01 -7.58
C LEU A 1201 -13.16 -3.29 -7.37
N ILE A 1202 -12.56 -4.47 -7.45
CA ILE A 1202 -13.24 -5.74 -7.16
C ILE A 1202 -13.74 -5.77 -5.71
N MET A 1203 -12.97 -5.23 -4.76
CA MET A 1203 -13.35 -5.12 -3.35
C MET A 1203 -14.53 -4.15 -3.13
N GLY A 1204 -14.51 -2.98 -3.78
CA GLY A 1204 -15.61 -2.02 -3.76
C GLY A 1204 -16.88 -2.59 -4.38
N LEU A 1205 -16.77 -3.28 -5.51
CA LEU A 1205 -17.89 -3.98 -6.16
C LEU A 1205 -18.41 -5.15 -5.31
N GLY A 1206 -17.52 -5.90 -4.65
CA GLY A 1206 -17.85 -7.02 -3.78
C GLY A 1206 -18.61 -6.64 -2.50
N SER A 1207 -18.53 -5.36 -2.11
CA SER A 1207 -19.12 -4.79 -0.90
C SER A 1207 -19.96 -3.54 -1.19
N TRP A 1208 -20.59 -3.48 -2.36
CA TRP A 1208 -21.31 -2.27 -2.82
C TRP A 1208 -22.36 -1.74 -1.83
N ARG A 1209 -22.97 -2.60 -0.99
CA ARG A 1209 -23.92 -2.19 0.06
C ARG A 1209 -23.28 -1.47 1.24
N THR A 1210 -21.96 -1.53 1.39
CA THR A 1210 -21.17 -0.76 2.36
C THR A 1210 -20.41 0.40 1.72
N MET A 1211 -20.69 0.77 0.46
CA MET A 1211 -20.09 1.96 -0.16
C MET A 1211 -20.84 3.26 0.17
N LEU A 1212 -22.15 3.19 0.45
CA LEU A 1212 -22.96 4.37 0.76
C LEU A 1212 -23.36 4.37 2.24
N PRO A 1213 -23.05 5.44 3.00
CA PRO A 1213 -23.40 5.57 4.41
C PRO A 1213 -24.87 5.25 4.74
N ARG A 1214 -25.80 5.87 4.02
CA ARG A 1214 -27.24 5.69 4.26
C ARG A 1214 -27.71 4.29 3.90
N LEU A 1215 -27.25 3.72 2.77
CA LEU A 1215 -27.61 2.36 2.38
C LEU A 1215 -27.15 1.32 3.40
N ALA A 1216 -25.94 1.48 3.93
CA ALA A 1216 -25.40 0.58 4.95
C ALA A 1216 -26.20 0.67 6.25
N SER A 1217 -26.52 1.88 6.69
CA SER A 1217 -27.40 2.12 7.84
C SER A 1217 -28.78 1.47 7.66
N ASP A 1218 -29.45 1.75 6.53
CA ASP A 1218 -30.77 1.18 6.21
C ASP A 1218 -30.72 -0.36 6.22
N THR A 1219 -29.65 -0.96 5.68
CA THR A 1219 -29.46 -2.41 5.61
C THR A 1219 -29.27 -3.02 6.99
N LEU A 1220 -28.39 -2.45 7.81
CA LEU A 1220 -28.16 -2.90 9.19
C LEU A 1220 -29.45 -2.88 10.00
N VAL A 1221 -30.16 -1.75 9.98
CA VAL A 1221 -31.36 -1.57 10.79
C VAL A 1221 -32.47 -2.52 10.35
N LYS A 1222 -32.60 -2.78 9.04
CA LYS A 1222 -33.53 -3.79 8.53
C LYS A 1222 -33.26 -5.17 9.13
N ILE A 1223 -32.00 -5.62 9.12
CA ILE A 1223 -31.60 -6.93 9.66
C ILE A 1223 -31.93 -6.98 11.16
N PHE A 1224 -31.59 -5.94 11.91
CA PHE A 1224 -31.94 -5.89 13.34
C PHE A 1224 -33.45 -5.94 13.59
N LEU A 1225 -34.26 -5.23 12.82
CA LEU A 1225 -35.73 -5.31 12.90
C LEU A 1225 -36.25 -6.71 12.54
N ASP A 1226 -35.60 -7.40 11.59
CA ASP A 1226 -35.92 -8.78 11.22
C ASP A 1226 -35.63 -9.76 12.36
N HIS A 1227 -34.64 -9.48 13.21
CA HIS A 1227 -34.35 -10.20 14.47
C HIS A 1227 -35.15 -9.71 15.68
N GLY A 1228 -36.05 -8.73 15.50
CA GLY A 1228 -36.95 -8.29 16.57
C GLY A 1228 -36.41 -7.15 17.44
N ALA A 1229 -35.36 -6.46 17.00
CA ALA A 1229 -34.83 -5.27 17.67
C ALA A 1229 -35.91 -4.20 17.89
N THR A 1230 -35.70 -3.41 18.94
CA THR A 1230 -36.40 -2.13 19.13
C THR A 1230 -35.45 -1.01 18.74
N VAL A 1231 -35.92 -0.09 17.90
CA VAL A 1231 -35.07 0.91 17.24
C VAL A 1231 -35.61 2.30 17.55
N TRP A 1232 -34.80 3.17 18.15
CA TRP A 1232 -35.14 4.57 18.39
C TRP A 1232 -34.43 5.46 17.37
N VAL A 1233 -35.16 6.28 16.63
CA VAL A 1233 -34.61 7.16 15.60
C VAL A 1233 -34.68 8.60 16.09
N LEU A 1234 -33.52 9.23 16.25
CA LEU A 1234 -33.33 10.62 16.65
C LEU A 1234 -32.85 11.41 15.44
N ARG A 1235 -33.55 12.48 15.08
CA ARG A 1235 -33.21 13.31 13.92
C ARG A 1235 -33.12 14.78 14.29
N THR A 1236 -32.12 15.46 13.75
CA THR A 1236 -31.95 16.91 13.78
C THR A 1236 -31.79 17.46 12.37
N ASN A 1237 -32.23 18.69 12.12
CA ASN A 1237 -32.02 19.37 10.83
C ASN A 1237 -31.65 20.81 11.09
N GLN A 1238 -30.35 21.09 11.23
CA GLN A 1238 -29.83 22.46 11.40
C GLN A 1238 -30.57 23.19 12.54
N ILE A 1239 -30.36 22.70 13.78
CA ILE A 1239 -31.05 23.21 14.98
C ILE A 1239 -30.14 24.10 15.82
N GLY A 1240 -30.74 24.85 16.75
CA GLY A 1240 -30.07 25.89 17.52
C GLY A 1240 -30.69 27.24 17.15
N GLY A 1241 -29.86 28.22 16.80
CA GLY A 1241 -30.33 29.39 16.08
C GLY A 1241 -30.67 29.10 14.62
N TYR A 1242 -31.16 30.11 13.91
CA TYR A 1242 -31.63 29.99 12.53
C TYR A 1242 -30.73 30.79 11.56
N ASP A 1243 -30.08 30.08 10.63
CA ASP A 1243 -29.34 30.69 9.52
C ASP A 1243 -30.15 30.52 8.22
N PRO A 1244 -30.71 31.57 7.61
CA PRO A 1244 -31.53 31.46 6.40
C PRO A 1244 -30.76 30.99 5.16
N ASP A 1245 -29.43 31.13 5.14
CA ASP A 1245 -28.62 31.00 3.93
C ASP A 1245 -28.16 29.55 3.65
N ILE A 1246 -28.39 28.63 4.59
CA ILE A 1246 -28.08 27.20 4.46
C ILE A 1246 -29.35 26.34 4.39
N GLU A 1247 -29.28 25.16 3.79
CA GLU A 1247 -30.41 24.22 3.73
C GLU A 1247 -29.95 22.78 3.99
N PRO A 1248 -30.76 21.92 4.63
CA PRO A 1248 -30.35 20.55 4.89
C PRO A 1248 -30.50 19.68 3.63
N ILE A 1249 -29.44 18.95 3.27
CA ILE A 1249 -29.43 18.00 2.15
C ILE A 1249 -29.37 16.57 2.70
N ALA A 1250 -30.28 15.69 2.25
CA ALA A 1250 -30.24 14.28 2.63
C ALA A 1250 -29.08 13.54 1.93
N PRO A 1251 -28.41 12.58 2.58
CA PRO A 1251 -27.43 11.72 1.91
C PRO A 1251 -28.12 10.75 0.95
N ILE A 1252 -27.42 10.38 -0.12
CA ILE A 1252 -27.91 9.49 -1.17
C ILE A 1252 -28.06 8.05 -0.65
N THR A 1253 -29.10 7.36 -1.15
CA THR A 1253 -29.32 5.92 -0.97
C THR A 1253 -29.88 5.33 -2.27
N LEU A 1254 -29.78 4.00 -2.43
CA LEU A 1254 -30.20 3.26 -3.64
C LEU A 1254 -31.65 2.75 -3.59
#